data_AF-A0A2V2N409-F1
#
_entry.id   AF-A0A2V2N409-F1
#
_cell.length_a   1.000
_cell.length_b   1.000
_cell.length_c   1.000
_cell.angle_alpha   90.00
_cell.angle_beta   90.00
_cell.angle_gamma   90.00
#
_symmetry.space_group_name_H-M   'P 1'
#
loop_
_entity.id
_entity.type
_entity.pdbx_description
1 polymer ?
#
loop_
_entity_poly.entity_id
_entity_poly.type
_entity_poly.pdbx_seq_one_letter_code
_entity_poly.pdbx_strand_id
1 'polypeptide(L)'
;MGEDSLDIVNSFDSPAVQSLIDNIPCPVLIMKENHFCGCNQTAGKLFKSLDKSFIIGRDLLGISPLKQPDGSDSANHVGSLLSRVTPGKILNIEWRFSRSDNTTFDGKGTIRQTDPAYGDFLIFSFIDNSAESRAIRDILEISEEMKKGNLRTRISSEGYHGDLETLINRINEMLDDILYPFRDMSKVLVKISNGNIHSRINQTYQGDHERIRTAVNSVADVIIELQNEILRITKAAQNGSITERGNPSKFKGAYAEVITEINDMLNTIINPVMQGYRVLRKIKGGDLSDRMEIECVGDHAKLKNAINNVHDWLTELIVYVTRISEGDLTASIKKASDQDQIYEPLMKMRDNIRSLIDDVNALGKAGTDGKLSVRADPMRHKGEFRTIIEGMNKTLDSVVIPVNEAMVVSETYANYNFARRINPALPMLGDWADFKIALDQVGSNVSQAVSIINEQVVSLNSVVTQTHGSINDVSQGTNALADIAQAVSLNAERGKDGIAQILKAMEDLAINVTDVSARADEVNHLAIDTSHLSSKGTDLAKGAENGMEEITHSTDQVVKIVHEIMDEMKTISKITKVISDIASQTNLLALNAAIEAARAGEAGRGFAVVASEVKSLALESRQSAENITGMIESLQKKTELASSTMDQSAVSVQSGGKALSETLKVFNEIIGSISTISERMDQVARSAEQQAAAVEEITASINEVNEMVMNTSKEAVSAAAASQQAAAATDQLTDQSELVFSVATRLHSEMQKFTVS
;
A
#
# COMPACT_ATOMS: atom_id res chain seq x y z
N MET A 1 -72.27 26.53 38.04
CA MET A 1 -72.14 27.92 37.56
C MET A 1 -70.65 28.19 37.45
N GLY A 2 -69.97 28.18 36.31
CA GLY A 2 -70.22 27.90 34.89
C GLY A 2 -68.79 27.90 34.31
N GLU A 3 -68.38 26.83 33.64
CA GLU A 3 -68.03 26.89 32.21
C GLU A 3 -67.45 28.25 31.78
N ASP A 4 -66.12 28.35 31.78
CA ASP A 4 -65.38 29.04 30.73
C ASP A 4 -64.19 28.14 30.39
N SER A 5 -64.48 27.24 29.45
CA SER A 5 -63.51 26.51 28.66
C SER A 5 -62.54 27.50 28.01
N LEU A 6 -61.28 27.51 28.46
CA LEU A 6 -60.17 27.96 27.63
C LEU A 6 -60.08 26.99 26.44
N ASP A 7 -60.83 27.30 25.38
CA ASP A 7 -60.54 26.83 24.03
C ASP A 7 -59.17 27.38 23.61
N ILE A 8 -58.10 26.70 24.02
CA ILE A 8 -56.75 26.81 23.42
C ILE A 8 -56.71 25.94 22.15
N VAL A 9 -57.82 25.93 21.39
CA VAL A 9 -57.92 25.26 20.10
C VAL A 9 -58.07 26.37 19.06
N ASN A 10 -56.92 26.99 18.73
CA ASN A 10 -56.57 27.78 17.52
C ASN A 10 -55.43 28.79 17.82
N SER A 11 -54.41 28.39 18.58
CA SER A 11 -53.44 29.31 19.21
C SER A 11 -52.30 29.86 18.34
N PHE A 12 -52.21 29.51 17.04
CA PHE A 12 -51.25 30.16 16.13
C PHE A 12 -51.82 31.40 15.40
N ASP A 13 -53.14 31.62 15.45
CA ASP A 13 -53.78 32.83 14.89
C ASP A 13 -53.75 34.03 15.86
N SER A 14 -53.20 33.84 17.07
CA SER A 14 -53.06 34.93 18.03
C SER A 14 -51.95 35.91 17.59
N PRO A 15 -52.24 37.23 17.49
CA PRO A 15 -51.23 38.24 17.16
C PRO A 15 -50.00 38.21 18.08
N ALA A 16 -50.17 37.76 19.33
CA ALA A 16 -49.08 37.65 20.30
C ALA A 16 -48.13 36.48 20.00
N VAL A 17 -48.65 35.33 19.56
CA VAL A 17 -47.85 34.14 19.21
C VAL A 17 -47.13 34.35 17.89
N GLN A 18 -47.80 34.96 16.90
CA GLN A 18 -47.19 35.32 15.63
C GLN A 18 -46.01 36.30 15.81
N SER A 19 -46.14 37.28 16.72
CA SER A 19 -45.07 38.22 17.08
C SER A 19 -43.85 37.50 17.70
N LEU A 20 -44.06 36.47 18.52
CA LEU A 20 -42.96 35.67 19.09
C LEU A 20 -42.23 34.87 18.00
N ILE A 21 -42.96 34.26 17.07
CA ILE A 21 -42.37 33.49 15.95
C ILE A 21 -41.65 34.42 14.96
N ASP A 22 -42.18 35.61 14.71
CA ASP A 22 -41.57 36.64 13.86
C ASP A 22 -40.26 37.20 14.43
N ASN A 23 -40.04 37.10 15.75
CA ASN A 23 -38.77 37.45 16.39
C ASN A 23 -37.69 36.35 16.26
N ILE A 24 -38.01 35.18 15.71
CA ILE A 24 -37.02 34.12 15.47
C ILE A 24 -36.17 34.50 14.24
N PRO A 25 -34.83 34.59 14.38
CA PRO A 25 -33.94 35.10 13.32
C PRO A 25 -33.72 34.10 12.17
N CYS A 26 -34.22 32.86 12.27
CA CYS A 26 -34.18 31.87 11.20
C CYS A 26 -35.58 31.66 10.58
N PRO A 27 -35.68 31.33 9.28
CA PRO A 27 -36.91 30.86 8.66
C PRO A 27 -37.57 29.73 9.43
N VAL A 28 -38.82 29.92 9.84
CA VAL A 28 -39.64 28.89 10.51
C VAL A 28 -40.95 28.68 9.77
N LEU A 29 -41.28 27.41 9.48
CA LEU A 29 -42.59 26.97 8.99
C LEU A 29 -43.24 26.04 10.01
N ILE A 30 -44.55 26.13 10.13
CA ILE A 30 -45.36 25.33 11.06
C ILE A 30 -46.40 24.59 10.24
N MET A 31 -46.41 23.26 10.37
CA MET A 31 -47.29 22.37 9.63
C MET A 31 -48.20 21.61 10.59
N LYS A 32 -49.48 21.52 10.26
CA LYS A 32 -50.50 20.74 10.98
C LYS A 32 -51.31 19.95 9.95
N GLU A 33 -51.62 18.69 10.23
CA GLU A 33 -52.46 17.85 9.34
C GLU A 33 -51.99 17.90 7.86
N ASN A 34 -50.68 17.81 7.66
CA ASN A 34 -50.00 17.83 6.36
C ASN A 34 -50.08 19.15 5.56
N HIS A 35 -50.50 20.25 6.17
CA HIS A 35 -50.54 21.58 5.53
C HIS A 35 -49.84 22.64 6.39
N PHE A 36 -49.13 23.57 5.76
CA PHE A 36 -48.50 24.69 6.48
C PHE A 36 -49.56 25.66 6.98
N CYS A 37 -49.68 25.77 8.30
CA CYS A 37 -50.64 26.64 8.97
C CYS A 37 -49.99 27.92 9.52
N GLY A 38 -48.66 28.01 9.56
CA GLY A 38 -47.97 29.22 10.02
C GLY A 38 -46.56 29.36 9.46
N CYS A 39 -46.09 30.60 9.32
CA CYS A 39 -44.68 30.88 9.03
C CYS A 39 -44.26 32.24 9.60
N ASN A 40 -42.98 32.38 9.92
CA ASN A 40 -42.45 33.67 10.34
C ASN A 40 -42.14 34.60 9.15
N GLN A 41 -41.93 35.87 9.44
CA GLN A 41 -41.59 36.89 8.44
C GLN A 41 -40.28 36.56 7.70
N THR A 42 -39.32 35.95 8.39
CA THR A 42 -38.04 35.50 7.82
C THR A 42 -38.24 34.42 6.76
N ALA A 43 -39.11 33.44 7.01
CA ALA A 43 -39.51 32.43 6.02
C ALA A 43 -40.26 33.05 4.84
N GLY A 44 -41.21 33.96 5.09
CA GLY A 44 -41.91 34.68 4.02
C GLY A 44 -40.96 35.43 3.08
N LYS A 45 -39.95 36.11 3.64
CA LYS A 45 -38.89 36.77 2.85
C LYS A 45 -38.06 35.77 2.04
N LEU A 46 -37.67 34.63 2.63
CA LEU A 46 -36.85 33.62 1.97
C LEU A 46 -37.58 32.94 0.79
N PHE A 47 -38.88 32.71 0.93
CA PHE A 47 -39.77 32.20 -0.14
C PHE A 47 -40.24 33.30 -1.10
N LYS A 48 -39.83 34.56 -0.88
CA LYS A 48 -40.26 35.76 -1.64
C LYS A 48 -41.80 35.95 -1.67
N SER A 49 -42.50 35.57 -0.61
CA SER A 49 -43.96 35.76 -0.45
C SER A 49 -44.22 36.70 0.73
N LEU A 50 -44.49 37.97 0.41
CA LEU A 50 -44.68 39.05 1.40
C LEU A 50 -45.97 38.89 2.22
N ASP A 51 -47.00 38.27 1.63
CA ASP A 51 -48.32 38.03 2.21
C ASP A 51 -48.48 36.61 2.77
N LYS A 52 -47.42 35.79 2.76
CA LYS A 52 -47.38 34.39 3.22
C LYS A 52 -48.31 33.42 2.45
N SER A 53 -49.11 33.92 1.51
CA SER A 53 -50.14 33.17 0.76
C SER A 53 -49.56 32.05 -0.11
N PHE A 54 -48.29 32.15 -0.49
CA PHE A 54 -47.61 31.10 -1.23
C PHE A 54 -47.38 29.84 -0.40
N ILE A 55 -47.17 30.00 0.91
CA ILE A 55 -46.76 28.92 1.81
C ILE A 55 -47.97 28.34 2.54
N ILE A 56 -48.81 29.21 3.10
CA ILE A 56 -49.93 28.81 3.96
C ILE A 56 -50.97 28.03 3.15
N GLY A 57 -51.43 26.90 3.68
CA GLY A 57 -52.41 26.01 3.06
C GLY A 57 -51.85 25.03 2.02
N ARG A 58 -50.54 25.06 1.74
CA ARG A 58 -49.85 24.04 0.92
C ARG A 58 -49.23 22.96 1.80
N ASP A 59 -48.99 21.79 1.23
CA ASP A 59 -48.16 20.75 1.83
C ASP A 59 -46.68 20.95 1.49
N LEU A 60 -45.80 20.09 2.00
CA LEU A 60 -44.36 20.15 1.71
C LEU A 60 -44.07 19.99 0.21
N LEU A 61 -44.89 19.21 -0.52
CA LEU A 61 -44.72 19.02 -1.96
C LEU A 61 -45.05 20.31 -2.74
N GLY A 62 -46.10 21.05 -2.33
CA GLY A 62 -46.55 22.29 -2.97
C GLY A 62 -45.58 23.48 -2.85
N ILE A 63 -44.54 23.34 -2.02
CA ILE A 63 -43.41 24.28 -1.90
C ILE A 63 -42.07 23.63 -2.27
N SER A 64 -42.09 22.49 -2.97
CA SER A 64 -40.90 21.77 -3.44
C SER A 64 -40.89 21.68 -4.97
N PRO A 65 -39.71 21.66 -5.63
CA PRO A 65 -39.61 21.36 -7.06
C PRO A 65 -39.74 19.86 -7.30
N LEU A 66 -39.76 19.41 -8.55
CA LEU A 66 -39.86 17.98 -8.89
C LEU A 66 -38.68 17.12 -8.37
N LYS A 67 -37.49 17.73 -8.21
CA LYS A 67 -36.25 17.03 -7.85
C LYS A 67 -35.53 17.66 -6.67
N GLN A 68 -35.14 16.82 -5.71
CA GLN A 68 -34.36 17.19 -4.53
C GLN A 68 -32.85 17.29 -4.81
N PRO A 69 -32.02 17.81 -3.89
CA PRO A 69 -30.58 18.00 -4.12
C PRO A 69 -29.82 16.71 -4.48
N ASP A 70 -30.27 15.57 -3.98
CA ASP A 70 -29.75 14.23 -4.26
C ASP A 70 -30.27 13.62 -5.58
N GLY A 71 -31.12 14.34 -6.32
CA GLY A 71 -31.75 13.87 -7.56
C GLY A 71 -32.99 12.99 -7.38
N SER A 72 -33.40 12.72 -6.13
CA SER A 72 -34.62 11.99 -5.81
C SER A 72 -35.88 12.79 -6.21
N ASP A 73 -36.98 12.08 -6.43
CA ASP A 73 -38.27 12.69 -6.73
C ASP A 73 -38.94 13.15 -5.43
N SER A 74 -39.28 14.44 -5.37
CA SER A 74 -39.91 15.05 -4.20
C SER A 74 -41.19 14.33 -3.79
N ALA A 75 -42.01 13.89 -4.75
CA ALA A 75 -43.29 13.24 -4.46
C ALA A 75 -43.13 11.91 -3.71
N ASN A 76 -42.07 11.16 -4.04
CA ASN A 76 -41.76 9.88 -3.39
C ASN A 76 -41.05 10.06 -2.05
N HIS A 77 -40.39 11.20 -1.84
CA HIS A 77 -39.52 11.41 -0.69
C HIS A 77 -40.19 12.16 0.48
N VAL A 78 -41.23 12.97 0.22
CA VAL A 78 -41.96 13.70 1.28
C VAL A 78 -42.56 12.74 2.32
N GLY A 79 -43.21 11.66 1.90
CA GLY A 79 -43.82 10.70 2.83
C GLY A 79 -42.79 10.00 3.73
N SER A 80 -41.66 9.60 3.15
CA SER A 80 -40.54 9.02 3.89
C SER A 80 -39.87 10.04 4.83
N LEU A 81 -39.79 11.31 4.43
CA LEU A 81 -39.22 12.36 5.27
C LEU A 81 -40.08 12.61 6.51
N LEU A 82 -41.39 12.73 6.34
CA LEU A 82 -42.31 13.00 7.45
C LEU A 82 -42.44 11.80 8.39
N SER A 83 -42.39 10.55 7.88
CA SER A 83 -42.44 9.35 8.73
C SER A 83 -41.20 9.18 9.62
N ARG A 84 -40.10 9.87 9.31
CA ARG A 84 -38.87 9.86 10.12
C ARG A 84 -38.92 10.84 11.30
N VAL A 85 -39.94 11.70 11.36
CA VAL A 85 -40.10 12.64 12.47
C VAL A 85 -40.73 11.91 13.65
N THR A 86 -39.96 11.71 14.72
CA THR A 86 -40.45 11.09 15.96
C THR A 86 -40.62 12.13 17.07
N PRO A 87 -41.66 12.03 17.92
CA PRO A 87 -41.85 12.94 19.05
C PRO A 87 -40.59 13.06 19.91
N GLY A 88 -40.17 14.29 20.20
CA GLY A 88 -39.01 14.57 21.05
C GLY A 88 -37.61 14.50 20.39
N LYS A 89 -37.49 14.09 19.12
CA LYS A 89 -36.22 14.13 18.37
C LYS A 89 -36.20 15.24 17.32
N ILE A 90 -35.00 15.76 17.05
CA ILE A 90 -34.75 16.73 15.99
C ILE A 90 -34.26 15.96 14.76
N LEU A 91 -34.95 16.13 13.63
CA LEU A 91 -34.54 15.54 12.35
C LEU A 91 -33.82 16.59 11.52
N ASN A 92 -32.53 16.39 11.23
CA ASN A 92 -31.79 17.25 10.30
C ASN A 92 -32.21 16.94 8.85
N ILE A 93 -32.41 17.97 8.05
CA ILE A 93 -32.83 17.87 6.65
C ILE A 93 -31.98 18.75 5.75
N GLU A 94 -31.74 18.29 4.53
CA GLU A 94 -31.35 19.11 3.40
C GLU A 94 -32.42 18.93 2.33
N TRP A 95 -33.08 20.03 1.97
CA TRP A 95 -34.28 19.99 1.15
C TRP A 95 -34.31 21.17 0.19
N ARG A 96 -34.63 20.92 -1.08
CA ARG A 96 -34.80 21.96 -2.08
C ARG A 96 -36.22 22.47 -2.05
N PHE A 97 -36.37 23.78 -1.90
CA PHE A 97 -37.64 24.48 -1.86
C PHE A 97 -37.86 25.33 -3.11
N SER A 98 -39.12 25.50 -3.51
CA SER A 98 -39.56 26.42 -4.56
C SER A 98 -40.02 27.74 -3.94
N ARG A 99 -39.60 28.86 -4.53
CA ARG A 99 -40.04 30.22 -4.18
C ARG A 99 -41.27 30.62 -5.01
N SER A 100 -41.94 31.70 -4.59
CA SER A 100 -43.11 32.27 -5.28
C SER A 100 -42.85 32.71 -6.73
N ASP A 101 -41.59 33.04 -7.06
CA ASP A 101 -41.15 33.46 -8.39
C ASP A 101 -40.63 32.29 -9.26
N ASN A 102 -40.94 31.05 -8.88
CA ASN A 102 -40.46 29.81 -9.50
C ASN A 102 -38.94 29.57 -9.44
N THR A 103 -38.18 30.39 -8.69
CA THR A 103 -36.77 30.05 -8.38
C THR A 103 -36.71 29.03 -7.25
N THR A 104 -35.64 28.25 -7.16
CA THR A 104 -35.45 27.27 -6.07
C THR A 104 -34.28 27.65 -5.18
N PHE A 105 -34.28 27.18 -3.95
CA PHE A 105 -33.12 27.25 -3.05
C PHE A 105 -32.95 25.94 -2.28
N ASP A 106 -31.70 25.58 -2.00
CA ASP A 106 -31.36 24.42 -1.19
C ASP A 106 -31.33 24.84 0.27
N GLY A 107 -32.28 24.34 1.07
CA GLY A 107 -32.41 24.65 2.48
C GLY A 107 -31.79 23.56 3.35
N LYS A 108 -30.93 23.94 4.30
CA LYS A 108 -30.42 23.05 5.35
C LYS A 108 -31.09 23.40 6.67
N GLY A 109 -31.66 22.41 7.35
CA GLY A 109 -32.53 22.70 8.48
C GLY A 109 -32.86 21.51 9.36
N THR A 110 -33.88 21.69 10.18
CA THR A 110 -34.38 20.71 11.13
C THR A 110 -35.90 20.66 11.10
N ILE A 111 -36.47 19.47 11.30
CA ILE A 111 -37.89 19.26 11.58
C ILE A 111 -38.02 18.74 13.00
N ARG A 112 -38.94 19.32 13.76
CA ARG A 112 -39.25 18.90 15.14
C ARG A 112 -40.75 18.88 15.37
N GLN A 113 -41.24 17.82 16.00
CA GLN A 113 -42.63 17.73 16.46
C GLN A 113 -42.81 18.40 17.82
N THR A 114 -43.91 19.12 18.00
CA THR A 114 -44.28 19.74 19.28
C THR A 114 -44.76 18.70 20.29
N ASP A 115 -44.76 19.07 21.57
CA ASP A 115 -45.31 18.23 22.63
C ASP A 115 -46.83 18.03 22.42
N PRO A 116 -47.36 16.79 22.46
CA PRO A 116 -48.77 16.50 22.27
C PRO A 116 -49.72 17.32 23.16
N ALA A 117 -49.27 17.77 24.33
CA ALA A 117 -50.06 18.58 25.25
C ALA A 117 -50.40 19.98 24.71
N TYR A 118 -49.68 20.47 23.68
CA TYR A 118 -49.85 21.81 23.09
C TYR A 118 -50.26 21.76 21.61
N GLY A 119 -50.69 20.58 21.13
CA GLY A 119 -51.13 20.32 19.76
C GLY A 119 -50.06 19.64 18.91
N ASP A 120 -50.51 18.89 17.90
CA ASP A 120 -49.64 18.11 17.00
C ASP A 120 -49.18 18.95 15.80
N PHE A 121 -48.07 19.67 15.98
CA PHE A 121 -47.46 20.54 14.96
C PHE A 121 -46.04 20.08 14.62
N LEU A 122 -45.68 20.21 13.34
CA LEU A 122 -44.32 20.05 12.86
C LEU A 122 -43.70 21.42 12.59
N ILE A 123 -42.59 21.71 13.28
CA ILE A 123 -41.84 22.94 13.13
C ILE A 123 -40.61 22.67 12.25
N PHE A 124 -40.53 23.36 11.12
CA PHE A 124 -39.37 23.36 10.23
C PHE A 124 -38.57 24.62 10.48
N SER A 125 -37.27 24.47 10.75
CA SER A 125 -36.32 25.58 10.84
C SER A 125 -35.20 25.35 9.85
N PHE A 126 -34.91 26.30 8.95
CA PHE A 126 -33.92 26.09 7.88
C PHE A 126 -33.19 27.38 7.50
N ILE A 127 -32.03 27.21 6.88
CA ILE A 127 -31.20 28.27 6.32
C ILE A 127 -30.99 28.01 4.82
N ASP A 128 -30.89 29.08 4.02
CA ASP A 128 -30.55 28.97 2.60
C ASP A 128 -29.07 28.60 2.45
N ASN A 129 -28.81 27.40 1.93
CA ASN A 129 -27.48 26.85 1.72
C ASN A 129 -27.03 26.86 0.25
N SER A 130 -27.75 27.58 -0.61
CA SER A 130 -27.46 27.63 -2.05
C SER A 130 -26.10 28.25 -2.36
N ALA A 131 -25.64 29.20 -1.53
CA ALA A 131 -24.33 29.83 -1.69
C ALA A 131 -23.18 28.85 -1.39
N GLU A 132 -23.25 28.08 -0.29
CA GLU A 132 -22.21 27.09 0.06
C GLU A 132 -22.15 25.97 -0.99
N SER A 133 -23.31 25.47 -1.43
CA SER A 133 -23.40 24.38 -2.41
C SER A 133 -22.83 24.79 -3.77
N ARG A 134 -23.03 26.05 -4.18
CA ARG A 134 -22.38 26.60 -5.39
C ARG A 134 -20.88 26.77 -5.19
N ALA A 135 -20.43 27.30 -4.04
CA ALA A 135 -19.00 27.47 -3.76
C ALA A 135 -18.22 26.15 -3.87
N ILE A 136 -18.76 25.06 -3.31
CA ILE A 136 -18.14 23.72 -3.41
C ILE A 136 -18.00 23.29 -4.87
N ARG A 137 -19.04 23.49 -5.67
CA ARG A 137 -19.04 23.12 -7.09
C ARG A 137 -17.98 23.91 -7.87
N ASP A 138 -17.94 25.22 -7.69
CA ASP A 138 -16.98 26.09 -8.38
C ASP A 138 -15.53 25.76 -7.97
N ILE A 139 -15.30 25.39 -6.70
CA ILE A 139 -14.00 24.91 -6.21
C ILE A 139 -13.61 23.55 -6.83
N LEU A 140 -14.57 22.64 -7.00
CA LEU A 140 -14.31 21.37 -7.68
C LEU A 140 -14.02 21.57 -9.17
N GLU A 141 -14.73 22.49 -9.82
CA GLU A 141 -14.51 22.83 -11.23
C GLU A 141 -13.14 23.47 -11.45
N ILE A 142 -12.74 24.43 -10.62
CA ILE A 142 -11.40 25.03 -10.74
C ILE A 142 -10.30 23.99 -10.54
N SER A 143 -10.49 23.06 -9.60
CA SER A 143 -9.54 21.95 -9.37
C SER A 143 -9.37 21.09 -10.63
N GLU A 144 -10.47 20.80 -11.33
CA GLU A 144 -10.44 20.00 -12.55
C GLU A 144 -9.81 20.76 -13.73
N GLU A 145 -10.06 22.07 -13.86
CA GLU A 145 -9.42 22.91 -14.86
C GLU A 145 -7.91 23.04 -14.62
N MET A 146 -7.47 23.10 -13.35
CA MET A 146 -6.06 23.08 -12.98
C MET A 146 -5.37 21.77 -13.39
N LYS A 147 -6.02 20.61 -13.22
CA LYS A 147 -5.50 19.32 -13.70
C LYS A 147 -5.34 19.28 -15.22
N LYS A 148 -6.22 19.94 -15.97
CA LYS A 148 -6.14 20.03 -17.44
C LYS A 148 -5.09 21.03 -17.94
N GLY A 149 -4.45 21.79 -17.04
CA GLY A 149 -3.47 22.81 -17.40
C GLY A 149 -4.08 24.18 -17.77
N ASN A 150 -5.37 24.38 -17.50
CA ASN A 150 -6.06 25.66 -17.74
C ASN A 150 -5.83 26.64 -16.58
N LEU A 151 -4.56 27.01 -16.37
CA LEU A 151 -4.10 27.76 -15.20
C LEU A 151 -4.59 29.22 -15.10
N ARG A 152 -5.34 29.70 -16.10
CA ARG A 152 -5.91 31.06 -16.14
C ARG A 152 -7.33 31.15 -15.62
N THR A 153 -8.01 30.02 -15.45
CA THR A 153 -9.39 29.98 -14.95
C THR A 153 -9.40 30.51 -13.50
N ARG A 154 -10.42 31.26 -13.13
CA ARG A 154 -10.63 31.77 -11.77
C ARG A 154 -12.10 31.61 -11.42
N ILE A 155 -12.39 31.46 -10.13
CA ILE A 155 -13.77 31.46 -9.64
C ILE A 155 -14.25 32.91 -9.57
N SER A 156 -15.43 33.21 -10.10
CA SER A 156 -16.02 34.55 -9.94
C SER A 156 -16.48 34.75 -8.50
N SER A 157 -16.08 35.85 -7.86
CA SER A 157 -16.59 36.23 -6.54
C SER A 157 -18.00 36.84 -6.61
N GLU A 158 -18.51 37.12 -7.81
CA GLU A 158 -19.81 37.73 -8.02
C GLU A 158 -20.95 36.80 -7.55
N GLY A 159 -21.78 37.29 -6.63
CA GLY A 159 -22.91 36.54 -6.07
C GLY A 159 -22.58 35.73 -4.81
N TYR A 160 -21.35 35.81 -4.31
CA TYR A 160 -20.95 35.37 -2.97
C TYR A 160 -20.82 36.56 -2.03
N HIS A 161 -21.08 36.34 -0.73
CA HIS A 161 -20.96 37.37 0.30
C HIS A 161 -20.32 36.80 1.57
N GLY A 162 -19.68 37.65 2.37
CA GLY A 162 -19.14 37.29 3.68
C GLY A 162 -17.99 36.28 3.60
N ASP A 163 -18.06 35.21 4.39
CA ASP A 163 -16.99 34.22 4.50
C ASP A 163 -16.75 33.45 3.20
N LEU A 164 -17.80 33.20 2.41
CA LEU A 164 -17.69 32.50 1.12
C LEU A 164 -17.00 33.35 0.05
N GLU A 165 -17.32 34.65 0.00
CA GLU A 165 -16.62 35.60 -0.88
C GLU A 165 -15.14 35.69 -0.49
N THR A 166 -14.88 35.75 0.81
CA THR A 166 -13.52 35.77 1.36
C THR A 166 -12.76 34.49 0.99
N LEU A 167 -13.40 33.32 1.07
CA LEU A 167 -12.82 32.04 0.68
C LEU A 167 -12.46 32.00 -0.81
N ILE A 168 -13.38 32.42 -1.68
CA ILE A 168 -13.15 32.44 -3.14
C ILE A 168 -12.02 33.39 -3.51
N ASN A 169 -12.01 34.58 -2.91
CA ASN A 169 -10.92 35.55 -3.12
C ASN A 169 -9.57 34.97 -2.66
N ARG A 170 -9.52 34.35 -1.47
CA ARG A 170 -8.30 33.68 -0.98
C ARG A 170 -7.83 32.53 -1.87
N ILE A 171 -8.74 31.75 -2.45
CA ILE A 171 -8.38 30.67 -3.39
C ILE A 171 -7.79 31.28 -4.67
N ASN A 172 -8.40 32.33 -5.22
CA ASN A 172 -7.87 33.02 -6.39
C ASN A 172 -6.50 33.66 -6.13
N GLU A 173 -6.32 34.31 -4.98
CA GLU A 173 -5.03 34.85 -4.53
C GLU A 173 -3.96 33.76 -4.41
N MET A 174 -4.29 32.62 -3.79
CA MET A 174 -3.39 31.47 -3.70
C MET A 174 -2.97 30.96 -5.08
N LEU A 175 -3.91 30.87 -6.03
CA LEU A 175 -3.59 30.48 -7.41
C LEU A 175 -2.68 31.49 -8.09
N ASP A 176 -2.88 32.79 -7.89
CA ASP A 176 -2.02 33.84 -8.42
C ASP A 176 -0.61 33.78 -7.83
N ASP A 177 -0.49 33.58 -6.51
CA ASP A 177 0.79 33.47 -5.80
C ASP A 177 1.61 32.26 -6.27
N ILE A 178 0.95 31.15 -6.61
CA ILE A 178 1.60 29.96 -7.17
C ILE A 178 2.00 30.20 -8.63
N LEU A 179 1.13 30.79 -9.44
CA LEU A 179 1.31 30.81 -10.91
C LEU A 179 2.13 31.99 -11.42
N TYR A 180 2.15 33.11 -10.71
CA TYR A 180 2.89 34.30 -11.12
C TYR A 180 4.40 34.02 -11.31
N PRO A 181 5.10 33.35 -10.35
CA PRO A 181 6.51 33.01 -10.52
C PRO A 181 6.76 32.14 -11.76
N PHE A 182 5.95 31.11 -12.01
CA PHE A 182 6.13 30.24 -13.18
C PHE A 182 6.01 30.99 -14.50
N ARG A 183 5.09 31.96 -14.56
CA ARG A 183 4.94 32.82 -15.73
C ARG A 183 6.17 33.68 -15.95
N ASP A 184 6.74 34.26 -14.89
CA ASP A 184 7.94 35.10 -15.01
C ASP A 184 9.17 34.28 -15.43
N MET A 185 9.32 33.09 -14.85
CA MET A 185 10.34 32.11 -15.26
C MET A 185 10.24 31.74 -16.74
N SER A 186 9.03 31.38 -17.20
CA SER A 186 8.77 31.01 -18.60
C SER A 186 9.16 32.16 -19.54
N LYS A 187 8.79 33.40 -19.21
CA LYS A 187 9.17 34.59 -20.00
C LYS A 187 10.68 34.75 -20.13
N VAL A 188 11.43 34.56 -19.03
CA VAL A 188 12.89 34.70 -19.03
C VAL A 188 13.56 33.56 -19.80
N LEU A 189 13.09 32.32 -19.63
CA LEU A 189 13.58 31.16 -20.38
C LEU A 189 13.39 31.33 -21.90
N VAL A 190 12.24 31.86 -22.34
CA VAL A 190 12.01 32.17 -23.76
C VAL A 190 12.99 33.24 -24.25
N LYS A 191 13.28 34.27 -23.45
CA LYS A 191 14.28 35.29 -23.83
C LYS A 191 15.70 34.72 -23.92
N ILE A 192 16.10 33.85 -22.99
CA ILE A 192 17.39 33.16 -23.02
C ILE A 192 17.47 32.25 -24.26
N SER A 193 16.41 31.49 -24.55
CA SER A 193 16.31 30.64 -25.74
C SER A 193 16.44 31.43 -27.04
N ASN A 194 16.04 32.70 -27.06
CA ASN A 194 16.19 33.60 -28.20
C ASN A 194 17.53 34.38 -28.20
N GLY A 195 18.49 33.98 -27.36
CA GLY A 195 19.84 34.57 -27.30
C GLY A 195 19.98 35.80 -26.40
N ASN A 196 18.93 36.27 -25.72
CA ASN A 196 19.02 37.34 -24.73
C ASN A 196 19.41 36.79 -23.35
N ILE A 197 20.67 36.43 -23.21
CA ILE A 197 21.26 35.80 -22.01
C ILE A 197 21.41 36.77 -20.82
N HIS A 198 21.17 38.07 -21.02
CA HIS A 198 21.20 39.08 -19.96
C HIS A 198 19.82 39.27 -19.29
N SER A 199 18.78 38.62 -19.81
CA SER A 199 17.46 38.62 -19.19
C SER A 199 17.51 37.91 -17.85
N ARG A 200 16.87 38.49 -16.84
CA ARG A 200 16.80 37.98 -15.46
C ARG A 200 15.38 38.08 -14.93
N ILE A 201 15.06 37.18 -14.03
CA ILE A 201 13.92 37.33 -13.13
C ILE A 201 14.36 38.30 -12.04
N ASN A 202 13.81 39.51 -12.04
CA ASN A 202 14.19 40.57 -11.11
C ASN A 202 13.38 40.53 -9.80
N GLN A 203 12.15 40.01 -9.85
CA GLN A 203 11.27 39.93 -8.68
C GLN A 203 11.71 38.83 -7.72
N THR A 204 11.84 39.15 -6.43
CA THR A 204 12.19 38.19 -5.38
C THR A 204 10.97 37.36 -4.97
N TYR A 205 11.18 36.07 -4.75
CA TYR A 205 10.17 35.16 -4.24
C TYR A 205 10.61 34.57 -2.90
N GLN A 206 9.81 33.66 -2.33
CA GLN A 206 10.14 32.95 -1.09
C GLN A 206 10.05 31.45 -1.30
N GLY A 207 10.71 30.68 -0.42
CA GLY A 207 10.66 29.22 -0.42
C GLY A 207 11.12 28.60 -1.75
N ASP A 208 10.38 27.62 -2.23
CA ASP A 208 10.73 26.89 -3.47
C ASP A 208 10.71 27.77 -4.71
N HIS A 209 9.88 28.81 -4.76
CA HIS A 209 9.88 29.76 -5.89
C HIS A 209 11.20 30.53 -6.01
N GLU A 210 11.85 30.87 -4.90
CA GLU A 210 13.18 31.51 -4.93
C GLU A 210 14.26 30.53 -5.39
N ARG A 211 14.15 29.24 -5.03
CA ARG A 211 15.06 28.20 -5.51
C ARG A 211 14.97 28.06 -7.03
N ILE A 212 13.75 28.04 -7.60
CA ILE A 212 13.58 27.93 -9.05
C ILE A 212 14.05 29.21 -9.75
N ARG A 213 13.72 30.40 -9.21
CA ARG A 213 14.27 31.68 -9.72
C ARG A 213 15.80 31.65 -9.77
N THR A 214 16.43 31.22 -8.68
CA THR A 214 17.89 31.12 -8.57
C THR A 214 18.44 30.17 -9.62
N ALA A 215 17.82 29.02 -9.82
CA ALA A 215 18.22 28.07 -10.86
C ALA A 215 18.10 28.67 -12.28
N VAL A 216 17.00 29.35 -12.60
CA VAL A 216 16.81 30.00 -13.92
C VAL A 216 17.82 31.11 -14.16
N ASN A 217 18.07 31.97 -13.16
CA ASN A 217 19.09 33.02 -13.28
C ASN A 217 20.51 32.43 -13.37
N SER A 218 20.80 31.36 -12.64
CA SER A 218 22.10 30.67 -12.68
C SER A 218 22.42 30.08 -14.06
N VAL A 219 21.42 29.55 -14.78
CA VAL A 219 21.61 29.13 -16.19
C VAL A 219 22.11 30.29 -17.03
N ALA A 220 21.53 31.48 -16.86
CA ALA A 220 21.94 32.67 -17.59
C ALA A 220 23.34 33.18 -17.18
N ASP A 221 23.69 33.04 -15.89
CA ASP A 221 25.02 33.39 -15.38
C ASP A 221 26.12 32.49 -15.99
N VAL A 222 25.90 31.17 -16.00
CA VAL A 222 26.86 30.21 -16.59
C VAL A 222 27.09 30.49 -18.07
N ILE A 223 26.04 30.82 -18.82
CA ILE A 223 26.16 31.14 -20.25
C ILE A 223 26.96 32.44 -20.47
N ILE A 224 26.75 33.46 -19.62
CA ILE A 224 27.52 34.71 -19.67
C ILE A 224 28.99 34.47 -19.32
N GLU A 225 29.29 33.67 -18.30
CA GLU A 225 30.66 33.30 -17.95
C GLU A 225 31.36 32.54 -19.08
N LEU A 226 30.65 31.62 -19.74
CA LEU A 226 31.18 30.89 -20.89
C LEU A 226 31.49 31.84 -22.06
N GLN A 227 30.56 32.75 -22.38
CA GLN A 227 30.78 33.76 -23.42
C GLN A 227 32.01 34.61 -23.11
N ASN A 228 32.18 35.05 -21.86
CA ASN A 228 33.31 35.85 -21.43
C ASN A 228 34.64 35.09 -21.55
N GLU A 229 34.67 33.81 -21.17
CA GLU A 229 35.88 32.98 -21.28
C GLU A 229 36.28 32.79 -22.75
N ILE A 230 35.32 32.53 -23.65
CA ILE A 230 35.56 32.44 -25.10
C ILE A 230 36.11 33.77 -25.65
N LEU A 231 35.51 34.90 -25.25
CA LEU A 231 35.99 36.23 -25.65
C LEU A 231 37.41 36.53 -25.16
N ARG A 232 37.77 36.10 -23.94
CA ARG A 232 39.11 36.27 -23.37
C ARG A 232 40.15 35.52 -24.21
N ILE A 233 39.91 34.24 -24.51
CA ILE A 233 40.82 33.41 -25.32
C ILE A 233 40.95 34.00 -26.73
N THR A 234 39.84 34.44 -27.31
CA THR A 234 39.84 35.07 -28.64
C THR A 234 40.72 36.33 -28.66
N LYS A 235 40.62 37.20 -27.64
CA LYS A 235 41.48 38.39 -27.51
C LYS A 235 42.96 38.03 -27.29
N ALA A 236 43.25 37.00 -26.50
CA ALA A 236 44.63 36.54 -26.27
C ALA A 236 45.28 36.05 -27.57
N ALA A 237 44.55 35.28 -28.38
CA ALA A 237 44.99 34.84 -29.69
C ALA A 237 45.24 36.02 -30.65
N GLN A 238 44.36 37.02 -30.67
CA GLN A 238 44.54 38.24 -31.50
C GLN A 238 45.80 39.04 -31.13
N ASN A 239 46.20 39.03 -29.85
CA ASN A 239 47.37 39.76 -29.37
C ASN A 239 48.70 38.95 -29.50
N GLY A 240 48.66 37.75 -30.10
CA GLY A 240 49.84 36.90 -30.25
C GLY A 240 50.19 36.05 -29.02
N SER A 241 49.41 36.14 -27.94
CA SER A 241 49.51 35.28 -26.75
C SER A 241 48.84 33.92 -26.98
N ILE A 242 49.27 33.21 -28.02
CA ILE A 242 48.63 31.98 -28.49
C ILE A 242 48.71 30.82 -27.48
N THR A 243 49.57 30.88 -26.47
CA THR A 243 49.69 29.85 -25.44
C THR A 243 48.63 29.93 -24.34
N GLU A 244 47.83 31.01 -24.28
CA GLU A 244 46.73 31.08 -23.31
C GLU A 244 45.63 30.06 -23.65
N ARG A 245 45.03 29.48 -22.60
CA ARG A 245 43.98 28.46 -22.70
C ARG A 245 42.79 28.87 -21.86
N GLY A 246 41.61 28.39 -22.25
CA GLY A 246 40.43 28.45 -21.40
C GLY A 246 40.60 27.53 -20.21
N ASN A 247 39.95 27.85 -19.08
CA ASN A 247 39.95 27.00 -17.89
C ASN A 247 38.66 26.16 -17.82
N PRO A 248 38.67 24.86 -18.18
CA PRO A 248 37.48 24.02 -18.14
C PRO A 248 36.92 23.85 -16.71
N SER A 249 37.77 23.92 -15.68
CA SER A 249 37.37 23.71 -14.28
C SER A 249 36.44 24.80 -13.73
N LYS A 250 36.28 25.94 -14.44
CA LYS A 250 35.27 26.95 -14.11
C LYS A 250 33.85 26.50 -14.48
N PHE A 251 33.71 25.49 -15.33
CA PHE A 251 32.44 25.04 -15.88
C PHE A 251 32.17 23.58 -15.51
N LYS A 252 30.92 23.11 -15.69
CA LYS A 252 30.52 21.72 -15.41
C LYS A 252 29.79 21.12 -16.61
N GLY A 253 29.93 19.81 -16.80
CA GLY A 253 29.29 19.05 -17.88
C GLY A 253 29.65 19.59 -19.26
N ALA A 254 28.66 19.66 -20.16
CA ALA A 254 28.83 20.11 -21.54
C ALA A 254 29.52 21.48 -21.69
N TYR A 255 29.37 22.40 -20.72
CA TYR A 255 30.04 23.70 -20.76
C TYR A 255 31.57 23.59 -20.58
N ALA A 256 32.04 22.61 -19.81
CA ALA A 256 33.48 22.32 -19.66
C ALA A 256 34.05 21.61 -20.90
N GLU A 257 33.24 20.77 -21.55
CA GLU A 257 33.59 20.11 -22.80
C GLU A 257 33.84 21.15 -23.92
N VAL A 258 32.98 22.15 -24.06
CA VAL A 258 33.19 23.24 -25.05
C VAL A 258 34.54 23.94 -24.87
N ILE A 259 34.94 24.23 -23.62
CA ILE A 259 36.25 24.85 -23.36
C ILE A 259 37.40 23.89 -23.65
N THR A 260 37.21 22.60 -23.37
CA THR A 260 38.18 21.54 -23.71
C THR A 260 38.38 21.44 -25.22
N GLU A 261 37.30 21.40 -26.00
CA GLU A 261 37.35 21.34 -27.46
C GLU A 261 38.03 22.58 -28.08
N ILE A 262 37.75 23.78 -27.55
CA ILE A 262 38.44 25.01 -27.98
C ILE A 262 39.95 24.92 -27.68
N ASN A 263 40.33 24.37 -26.53
CA ASN A 263 41.73 24.17 -26.18
C ASN A 263 42.41 23.15 -27.11
N ASP A 264 41.72 22.08 -27.49
CA ASP A 264 42.22 21.08 -28.43
C ASP A 264 42.41 21.64 -29.84
N MET A 265 41.48 22.48 -30.29
CA MET A 265 41.63 23.23 -31.55
C MET A 265 42.88 24.12 -31.51
N LEU A 266 43.09 24.87 -30.42
CA LEU A 266 44.28 25.71 -30.25
C LEU A 266 45.57 24.88 -30.26
N ASN A 267 45.58 23.75 -29.57
CA ASN A 267 46.72 22.83 -29.56
C ASN A 267 47.06 22.35 -30.99
N THR A 268 46.05 22.05 -31.80
CA THR A 268 46.21 21.61 -33.19
C THR A 268 46.90 22.67 -34.05
N ILE A 269 46.61 23.96 -33.83
CA ILE A 269 47.21 25.08 -34.58
C ILE A 269 48.62 25.42 -34.08
N ILE A 270 48.82 25.43 -32.76
CA ILE A 270 50.03 25.97 -32.13
C ILE A 270 51.20 24.98 -32.20
N ASN A 271 50.91 23.68 -32.06
CA ASN A 271 51.94 22.65 -32.03
C ASN A 271 52.83 22.68 -33.29
N PRO A 272 52.29 22.76 -34.52
CA PRO A 272 53.12 22.91 -35.73
C PRO A 272 53.97 24.16 -35.79
N VAL A 273 53.41 25.30 -35.41
CA VAL A 273 54.12 26.58 -35.47
C VAL A 273 55.29 26.60 -34.49
N MET A 274 55.09 26.10 -33.26
CA MET A 274 56.15 26.03 -32.25
C MET A 274 57.22 24.98 -32.59
N GLN A 275 56.83 23.85 -33.19
CA GLN A 275 57.77 22.84 -33.64
C GLN A 275 58.68 23.35 -34.77
N GLY A 276 58.11 24.05 -35.75
CA GLY A 276 58.90 24.71 -36.79
C GLY A 276 59.91 25.71 -36.22
N TYR A 277 59.48 26.55 -35.27
CA TYR A 277 60.37 27.49 -34.57
C TYR A 277 61.52 26.77 -33.83
N ARG A 278 61.23 25.66 -33.15
CA ARG A 278 62.24 24.82 -32.47
C ARG A 278 63.29 24.30 -33.45
N VAL A 279 62.86 23.69 -34.55
CA VAL A 279 63.73 23.07 -35.56
C VAL A 279 64.65 24.13 -36.18
N LEU A 280 64.11 25.29 -36.57
CA LEU A 280 64.91 26.39 -37.13
C LEU A 280 65.96 26.93 -36.12
N ARG A 281 65.62 26.97 -34.83
CA ARG A 281 66.56 27.36 -33.77
C ARG A 281 67.70 26.35 -33.60
N LYS A 282 67.42 25.05 -33.72
CA LYS A 282 68.42 23.97 -33.66
C LYS A 282 69.35 23.98 -34.87
N ILE A 283 68.80 24.13 -36.07
CA ILE A 283 69.57 24.27 -37.31
C ILE A 283 70.59 25.42 -37.20
N LYS A 284 70.19 26.57 -36.63
CA LYS A 284 71.09 27.70 -36.37
C LYS A 284 72.28 27.35 -35.45
N GLY A 285 72.11 26.38 -34.54
CA GLY A 285 73.14 25.89 -33.63
C GLY A 285 73.99 24.74 -34.16
N GLY A 286 73.79 24.32 -35.42
CA GLY A 286 74.47 23.16 -36.01
C GLY A 286 73.85 21.79 -35.66
N ASP A 287 72.70 21.79 -34.98
CA ASP A 287 71.94 20.58 -34.64
C ASP A 287 70.87 20.32 -35.72
N LEU A 288 71.10 19.30 -36.55
CA LEU A 288 70.15 18.81 -37.56
C LEU A 288 69.49 17.49 -37.11
N SER A 289 69.47 17.18 -35.81
CA SER A 289 68.79 15.96 -35.33
C SER A 289 67.27 16.08 -35.38
N ASP A 290 66.74 17.31 -35.32
CA ASP A 290 65.30 17.53 -35.31
C ASP A 290 64.77 17.94 -36.67
N ARG A 291 63.76 17.20 -37.13
CA ARG A 291 62.85 17.61 -38.18
C ARG A 291 61.54 18.11 -37.62
N MET A 292 60.75 18.72 -38.49
CA MET A 292 59.34 18.93 -38.21
C MET A 292 58.63 17.58 -38.42
N GLU A 293 58.56 16.76 -37.37
CA GLU A 293 58.06 15.37 -37.46
C GLU A 293 56.56 15.23 -37.25
N ILE A 294 55.96 16.17 -36.54
CA ILE A 294 54.53 16.13 -36.25
C ILE A 294 53.69 15.95 -37.52
N GLU A 295 52.62 15.17 -37.39
CA GLU A 295 51.70 14.93 -38.49
C GLU A 295 50.93 16.22 -38.77
N CYS A 296 51.10 16.74 -39.99
CA CYS A 296 50.51 18.00 -40.41
C CYS A 296 49.71 17.75 -41.68
N VAL A 297 48.50 18.27 -41.72
CA VAL A 297 47.64 18.23 -42.90
C VAL A 297 47.45 19.64 -43.46
N GLY A 298 47.02 19.75 -44.71
CA GLY A 298 46.72 21.03 -45.35
C GLY A 298 47.92 21.99 -45.37
N ASP A 299 47.71 23.22 -44.91
CA ASP A 299 48.73 24.27 -44.96
C ASP A 299 49.90 24.05 -43.98
N HIS A 300 49.67 23.37 -42.85
CA HIS A 300 50.76 22.99 -41.94
C HIS A 300 51.73 21.99 -42.58
N ALA A 301 51.25 21.15 -43.52
CA ALA A 301 52.11 20.23 -44.28
C ALA A 301 53.08 20.98 -45.21
N LYS A 302 52.63 22.08 -45.81
CA LYS A 302 53.48 22.94 -46.65
C LYS A 302 54.60 23.58 -45.84
N LEU A 303 54.29 24.08 -44.63
CA LEU A 303 55.28 24.63 -43.70
C LEU A 303 56.32 23.58 -43.27
N LYS A 304 55.85 22.38 -42.90
CA LYS A 304 56.68 21.22 -42.58
C LYS A 304 57.65 20.90 -43.72
N ASN A 305 57.16 20.82 -44.96
CA ASN A 305 57.99 20.47 -46.11
C ASN A 305 59.06 21.54 -46.40
N ALA A 306 58.73 22.83 -46.28
CA ALA A 306 59.70 23.89 -46.51
C ALA A 306 60.86 23.85 -45.50
N ILE A 307 60.57 23.67 -44.21
CA ILE A 307 61.60 23.55 -43.15
C ILE A 307 62.40 22.25 -43.33
N ASN A 308 61.73 21.14 -43.65
CA ASN A 308 62.39 19.87 -43.88
C ASN A 308 63.28 19.88 -45.12
N ASN A 309 62.96 20.59 -46.20
CA ASN A 309 63.84 20.68 -47.38
C ASN A 309 65.15 21.42 -47.07
N VAL A 310 65.12 22.47 -46.24
CA VAL A 310 66.35 23.15 -45.78
C VAL A 310 67.18 22.22 -44.90
N HIS A 311 66.51 21.48 -44.02
CA HIS A 311 67.12 20.42 -43.22
C HIS A 311 67.72 19.32 -44.10
N ASP A 312 67.01 18.87 -45.15
CA ASP A 312 67.42 17.83 -46.09
C ASP A 312 68.72 18.21 -46.77
N TRP A 313 68.83 19.42 -47.29
CA TRP A 313 70.05 19.87 -47.96
C TRP A 313 71.26 19.92 -47.00
N LEU A 314 71.09 20.47 -45.79
CA LEU A 314 72.15 20.48 -44.79
C LEU A 314 72.47 19.07 -44.28
N THR A 315 71.47 18.19 -44.23
CA THR A 315 71.65 16.77 -43.92
C THR A 315 72.37 16.07 -45.05
N GLU A 316 72.12 16.36 -46.32
CA GLU A 316 72.88 15.78 -47.44
C GLU A 316 74.35 16.20 -47.39
N LEU A 317 74.61 17.45 -46.99
CA LEU A 317 75.98 17.95 -46.77
C LEU A 317 76.65 17.23 -45.58
N ILE A 318 75.95 17.12 -44.44
CA ILE A 318 76.43 16.35 -43.28
C ILE A 318 76.61 14.90 -43.69
N VAL A 319 75.62 14.25 -44.27
CA VAL A 319 75.67 12.88 -44.77
C VAL A 319 76.81 12.70 -45.74
N TYR A 320 77.15 13.64 -46.61
CA TYR A 320 78.33 13.47 -47.45
C TYR A 320 79.62 13.51 -46.63
N VAL A 321 79.80 14.52 -45.78
CA VAL A 321 81.01 14.65 -44.94
C VAL A 321 81.13 13.50 -43.94
N THR A 322 80.01 13.11 -43.36
CA THR A 322 79.77 11.95 -42.51
C THR A 322 80.08 10.68 -43.28
N ARG A 323 79.57 10.47 -44.51
CA ARG A 323 79.91 9.33 -45.37
C ARG A 323 81.40 9.26 -45.66
N ILE A 324 82.05 10.38 -45.94
CA ILE A 324 83.50 10.42 -46.09
C ILE A 324 84.19 10.03 -44.75
N SER A 325 83.72 10.55 -43.62
CA SER A 325 84.26 10.24 -42.28
C SER A 325 83.97 8.81 -41.81
N GLU A 326 82.91 8.20 -42.32
CA GLU A 326 82.48 6.83 -42.10
C GLU A 326 83.12 5.87 -43.11
N GLY A 327 83.87 6.38 -44.07
CA GLY A 327 84.65 5.57 -45.01
C GLY A 327 83.94 5.16 -46.30
N ASP A 328 82.80 5.75 -46.66
CA ASP A 328 82.24 5.67 -48.00
C ASP A 328 82.86 6.71 -48.93
N LEU A 329 83.78 6.22 -49.75
CA LEU A 329 84.66 7.04 -50.56
C LEU A 329 84.33 6.96 -52.05
N THR A 330 83.16 6.42 -52.33
CA THR A 330 82.47 6.54 -53.61
C THR A 330 81.45 7.66 -53.57
N ALA A 331 81.17 8.20 -52.38
CA ALA A 331 80.23 9.28 -52.19
C ALA A 331 80.54 10.44 -53.13
N SER A 332 79.47 10.93 -53.75
CA SER A 332 79.44 12.13 -54.57
C SER A 332 78.38 13.04 -54.00
N ILE A 333 78.75 14.27 -53.67
CA ILE A 333 77.77 15.31 -53.41
C ILE A 333 77.45 16.03 -54.72
N LYS A 334 76.24 16.56 -54.86
CA LYS A 334 75.88 17.37 -56.02
C LYS A 334 76.17 18.83 -55.70
N LYS A 335 76.54 19.60 -56.71
CA LYS A 335 76.67 21.04 -56.57
C LYS A 335 75.29 21.63 -56.27
N ALA A 336 75.14 22.32 -55.15
CA ALA A 336 73.84 22.82 -54.66
C ALA A 336 73.26 23.92 -55.57
N SER A 337 74.14 24.72 -56.18
CA SER A 337 73.84 25.68 -57.24
C SER A 337 75.13 26.05 -57.97
N ASP A 338 75.05 26.80 -59.06
CA ASP A 338 76.23 27.24 -59.81
C ASP A 338 77.22 28.08 -58.98
N GLN A 339 76.75 28.67 -57.87
CA GLN A 339 77.54 29.48 -56.93
C GLN A 339 78.06 28.70 -55.69
N ASP A 340 77.96 27.36 -55.68
CA ASP A 340 78.42 26.52 -54.56
C ASP A 340 79.95 26.58 -54.36
N GLN A 341 80.37 26.91 -53.13
CA GLN A 341 81.77 27.09 -52.73
C GLN A 341 82.34 25.92 -51.88
N ILE A 342 81.57 24.86 -51.57
CA ILE A 342 81.95 23.78 -50.63
C ILE A 342 82.46 22.50 -51.34
N TYR A 343 82.11 22.31 -52.61
CA TYR A 343 82.30 21.05 -53.35
C TYR A 343 83.76 20.56 -53.53
N GLU A 344 84.66 21.39 -54.07
CA GLU A 344 86.00 20.97 -54.54
C GLU A 344 86.96 20.47 -53.44
N PRO A 345 87.11 21.16 -52.28
CA PRO A 345 88.02 20.70 -51.21
C PRO A 345 87.66 19.33 -50.61
N LEU A 346 86.37 18.98 -50.61
CA LEU A 346 85.86 17.74 -50.04
C LEU A 346 86.21 16.49 -50.86
N MET A 347 86.39 16.63 -52.18
CA MET A 347 86.72 15.51 -53.06
C MET A 347 88.16 15.00 -52.85
N LYS A 348 89.10 15.92 -52.60
CA LYS A 348 90.52 15.58 -52.40
C LYS A 348 90.78 14.82 -51.08
N MET A 349 89.98 15.09 -50.04
CA MET A 349 90.05 14.38 -48.75
C MET A 349 89.67 12.91 -48.89
N ARG A 350 88.58 12.65 -49.62
CA ARG A 350 88.03 11.31 -49.86
C ARG A 350 89.03 10.36 -50.53
N ASP A 351 89.71 10.84 -51.57
CA ASP A 351 90.55 9.97 -52.41
C ASP A 351 91.75 9.37 -51.64
N ASN A 352 92.27 10.07 -50.64
CA ASN A 352 93.35 9.56 -49.77
C ASN A 352 92.87 8.50 -48.76
N ILE A 353 91.66 8.65 -48.20
CA ILE A 353 91.07 7.65 -47.28
C ILE A 353 90.80 6.34 -48.05
N ARG A 354 90.59 6.41 -49.38
CA ARG A 354 90.12 5.27 -50.19
C ARG A 354 91.18 4.22 -50.37
N SER A 355 92.41 4.68 -50.58
CA SER A 355 93.56 3.79 -50.68
C SER A 355 93.77 2.99 -49.39
N LEU A 356 93.56 3.58 -48.21
CA LEU A 356 93.70 2.88 -46.92
C LEU A 356 92.58 1.85 -46.70
N ILE A 357 91.34 2.24 -47.01
CA ILE A 357 90.17 1.37 -46.87
C ILE A 357 90.27 0.14 -47.77
N ASP A 358 90.88 0.24 -48.96
CA ASP A 358 91.05 -0.93 -49.84
C ASP A 358 91.89 -2.04 -49.21
N ASP A 359 92.98 -1.71 -48.49
CA ASP A 359 93.81 -2.71 -47.80
C ASP A 359 93.14 -3.22 -46.51
N VAL A 360 92.36 -2.39 -45.81
CA VAL A 360 91.52 -2.81 -44.65
C VAL A 360 90.37 -3.72 -45.10
N ASN A 361 89.71 -3.40 -46.22
CA ASN A 361 88.63 -4.20 -46.79
C ASN A 361 89.13 -5.56 -47.29
N ALA A 362 90.37 -5.68 -47.78
CA ALA A 362 90.93 -6.99 -48.14
C ALA A 362 91.06 -7.90 -46.90
N LEU A 363 91.47 -7.34 -45.77
CA LEU A 363 91.54 -8.05 -44.48
C LEU A 363 90.17 -8.31 -43.86
N GLY A 364 89.31 -7.30 -43.88
CA GLY A 364 87.92 -7.36 -43.44
C GLY A 364 87.13 -8.39 -44.24
N LYS A 365 87.31 -8.44 -45.57
CA LYS A 365 86.68 -9.43 -46.45
C LYS A 365 87.12 -10.85 -46.11
N ALA A 366 88.40 -11.06 -45.83
CA ALA A 366 88.86 -12.35 -45.33
C ALA A 366 88.25 -12.70 -43.97
N GLY A 367 88.08 -11.72 -43.07
CA GLY A 367 87.35 -11.88 -41.82
C GLY A 367 85.86 -12.19 -41.99
N THR A 368 85.15 -11.49 -42.88
CA THR A 368 83.73 -11.72 -43.19
C THR A 368 83.49 -13.03 -43.92
N ASP A 369 84.44 -13.47 -44.76
CA ASP A 369 84.40 -14.76 -45.44
C ASP A 369 84.71 -15.94 -44.50
N GLY A 370 84.90 -15.68 -43.19
CA GLY A 370 85.26 -16.68 -42.18
C GLY A 370 86.72 -17.16 -42.25
N LYS A 371 87.53 -16.56 -43.11
CA LYS A 371 88.94 -16.91 -43.36
C LYS A 371 89.86 -16.04 -42.50
N LEU A 372 89.76 -16.23 -41.18
CA LEU A 372 90.41 -15.40 -40.16
C LEU A 372 91.97 -15.45 -40.17
N SER A 373 92.59 -16.19 -41.09
CA SER A 373 94.05 -16.39 -41.22
C SER A 373 94.79 -15.44 -42.19
N VAL A 374 94.10 -14.50 -42.88
CA VAL A 374 94.68 -13.61 -43.94
C VAL A 374 95.30 -12.30 -43.37
N ARG A 375 96.34 -11.72 -44.02
CA ARG A 375 97.11 -10.51 -43.58
C ARG A 375 97.41 -9.50 -44.75
N ALA A 376 97.51 -8.17 -44.51
CA ALA A 376 97.76 -7.12 -45.53
C ALA A 376 99.20 -6.52 -45.55
N ASP A 377 99.61 -5.86 -46.66
CA ASP A 377 100.94 -5.27 -46.95
C ASP A 377 101.07 -3.78 -46.50
N PRO A 378 101.93 -3.46 -45.51
CA PRO A 378 102.09 -2.10 -45.00
C PRO A 378 102.76 -1.07 -45.94
N MET A 379 103.46 -1.46 -47.03
CA MET A 379 104.32 -0.53 -47.78
C MET A 379 103.59 0.48 -48.70
N ARG A 380 102.26 0.39 -48.86
CA ARG A 380 101.44 1.20 -49.81
C ARG A 380 100.97 2.57 -49.29
N HIS A 381 101.18 2.89 -48.01
CA HIS A 381 100.66 4.10 -47.35
C HIS A 381 101.77 5.05 -46.86
N LYS A 382 101.46 6.36 -46.74
CA LYS A 382 102.38 7.40 -46.22
C LYS A 382 101.88 7.96 -44.88
N GLY A 383 102.79 8.27 -43.96
CA GLY A 383 102.45 8.79 -42.63
C GLY A 383 101.75 7.74 -41.76
N GLU A 384 100.89 8.20 -40.83
CA GLU A 384 100.16 7.37 -39.86
C GLU A 384 99.33 6.22 -40.48
N PHE A 385 98.92 6.35 -41.75
CA PHE A 385 98.20 5.31 -42.49
C PHE A 385 98.99 3.98 -42.64
N ARG A 386 100.33 4.00 -42.61
CA ARG A 386 101.18 2.78 -42.66
C ARG A 386 101.21 2.01 -41.34
N THR A 387 101.28 2.73 -40.21
CA THR A 387 101.34 2.15 -38.86
C THR A 387 100.06 1.37 -38.52
N ILE A 388 98.91 1.78 -39.06
CA ILE A 388 97.60 1.14 -38.88
C ILE A 388 97.58 -0.31 -39.41
N ILE A 389 98.18 -0.57 -40.58
CA ILE A 389 98.16 -1.91 -41.21
C ILE A 389 99.01 -2.92 -40.42
N GLU A 390 100.14 -2.50 -39.85
CA GLU A 390 101.02 -3.38 -39.03
C GLU A 390 100.36 -3.79 -37.70
N GLY A 391 99.60 -2.90 -37.06
CA GLY A 391 98.85 -3.20 -35.83
C GLY A 391 97.68 -4.16 -36.07
N MET A 392 96.95 -3.99 -37.16
CA MET A 392 95.74 -4.78 -37.47
C MET A 392 96.03 -6.28 -37.64
N ASN A 393 97.21 -6.63 -38.16
CA ASN A 393 97.64 -8.01 -38.33
C ASN A 393 97.86 -8.76 -37.00
N LYS A 394 98.30 -8.08 -35.93
CA LYS A 394 98.53 -8.70 -34.60
C LYS A 394 97.24 -8.85 -33.80
N THR A 395 96.27 -7.94 -33.94
CA THR A 395 94.98 -8.00 -33.25
C THR A 395 94.15 -9.22 -33.68
N LEU A 396 94.21 -9.61 -34.95
CA LEU A 396 93.48 -10.78 -35.46
C LEU A 396 93.88 -12.09 -34.76
N ASP A 397 95.16 -12.28 -34.40
CA ASP A 397 95.61 -13.52 -33.74
C ASP A 397 95.05 -13.71 -32.32
N SER A 398 94.75 -12.63 -31.60
CA SER A 398 94.25 -12.69 -30.21
C SER A 398 92.73 -12.86 -30.07
N VAL A 399 91.97 -12.76 -31.17
CA VAL A 399 90.48 -12.81 -31.17
C VAL A 399 89.94 -14.17 -31.65
N VAL A 400 90.65 -14.85 -32.55
CA VAL A 400 90.16 -16.08 -33.21
C VAL A 400 89.96 -17.25 -32.25
N ILE A 401 90.83 -17.41 -31.25
CA ILE A 401 90.82 -18.57 -30.34
C ILE A 401 89.58 -18.55 -29.42
N PRO A 402 89.26 -17.47 -28.69
CA PRO A 402 88.05 -17.39 -27.86
C PRO A 402 86.71 -17.48 -28.62
N VAL A 403 86.63 -16.91 -29.83
CA VAL A 403 85.40 -16.92 -30.65
C VAL A 403 84.97 -18.33 -31.03
N ASN A 404 85.91 -19.22 -31.34
CA ASN A 404 85.60 -20.60 -31.69
C ASN A 404 84.97 -21.38 -30.51
N GLU A 405 85.42 -21.16 -29.27
CA GLU A 405 84.81 -21.81 -28.10
C GLU A 405 83.41 -21.25 -27.80
N ALA A 406 83.23 -19.93 -27.94
CA ALA A 406 81.94 -19.27 -27.80
C ALA A 406 80.90 -19.80 -28.79
N MET A 407 81.32 -20.09 -30.04
CA MET A 407 80.47 -20.68 -31.06
C MET A 407 79.95 -22.06 -30.66
N VAL A 408 80.80 -22.92 -30.08
CA VAL A 408 80.40 -24.28 -29.63
C VAL A 408 79.36 -24.22 -28.52
N VAL A 409 79.55 -23.34 -27.52
CA VAL A 409 78.57 -23.19 -26.43
C VAL A 409 77.26 -22.58 -26.92
N SER A 410 77.35 -21.61 -27.82
CA SER A 410 76.16 -20.98 -28.44
C SER A 410 75.36 -21.98 -29.30
N GLU A 411 76.03 -22.90 -29.99
CA GLU A 411 75.37 -23.98 -30.75
C GLU A 411 74.61 -24.95 -29.83
N THR A 412 75.16 -25.28 -28.65
CA THR A 412 74.41 -26.06 -27.65
C THR A 412 73.20 -25.32 -27.08
N TYR A 413 73.31 -24.01 -26.81
CA TYR A 413 72.18 -23.19 -26.34
C TYR A 413 71.09 -23.06 -27.43
N ALA A 414 71.48 -22.94 -28.70
CA ALA A 414 70.54 -22.88 -29.83
C ALA A 414 69.70 -24.17 -29.96
N ASN A 415 70.24 -25.30 -29.50
CA ASN A 415 69.54 -26.59 -29.43
C ASN A 415 68.76 -26.78 -28.10
N TYR A 416 68.39 -25.69 -27.44
CA TYR A 416 67.65 -25.66 -26.16
C TYR A 416 68.36 -26.35 -24.99
N ASN A 417 69.66 -26.60 -25.08
CA ASN A 417 70.44 -27.21 -24.00
C ASN A 417 71.28 -26.15 -23.27
N PHE A 418 70.72 -25.62 -22.19
CA PHE A 418 71.34 -24.59 -21.36
C PHE A 418 72.20 -25.15 -20.21
N ALA A 419 72.45 -26.47 -20.20
CA ALA A 419 73.33 -27.12 -19.22
C ALA A 419 74.83 -27.05 -19.59
N ARG A 420 75.18 -26.71 -20.85
CA ARG A 420 76.58 -26.60 -21.31
C ARG A 420 77.28 -25.38 -20.69
N ARG A 421 78.58 -25.50 -20.40
CA ARG A 421 79.47 -24.41 -19.92
C ARG A 421 80.77 -24.36 -20.75
N ILE A 422 81.47 -23.22 -20.75
CA ILE A 422 82.74 -23.03 -21.47
C ILE A 422 83.85 -23.92 -20.89
N ASN A 423 84.72 -24.47 -21.76
CA ASN A 423 85.85 -25.30 -21.36
C ASN A 423 86.85 -24.53 -20.45
N PRO A 424 87.14 -25.02 -19.23
CA PRO A 424 88.03 -24.33 -18.29
C PRO A 424 89.51 -24.30 -18.69
N ALA A 425 89.97 -25.11 -19.67
CA ALA A 425 91.38 -25.25 -20.02
C ALA A 425 91.94 -24.20 -21.00
N LEU A 426 91.11 -23.30 -21.57
CA LEU A 426 91.53 -22.30 -22.55
C LEU A 426 92.01 -20.99 -21.87
N PRO A 427 93.16 -20.40 -22.28
CA PRO A 427 93.67 -19.16 -21.71
C PRO A 427 92.89 -17.95 -22.23
N MET A 428 91.72 -17.70 -21.63
CA MET A 428 90.89 -16.51 -21.86
C MET A 428 91.22 -15.48 -20.78
N LEU A 429 92.18 -14.58 -21.07
CA LEU A 429 92.66 -13.55 -20.17
C LEU A 429 92.02 -12.19 -20.50
N GLY A 430 91.94 -11.28 -19.51
CA GLY A 430 91.31 -9.97 -19.67
C GLY A 430 89.79 -10.08 -19.92
N ASP A 431 89.25 -9.27 -20.82
CA ASP A 431 87.81 -9.21 -21.15
C ASP A 431 87.21 -10.57 -21.56
N TRP A 432 88.03 -11.49 -22.06
CA TRP A 432 87.60 -12.86 -22.38
C TRP A 432 87.24 -13.70 -21.15
N ALA A 433 87.80 -13.41 -19.98
CA ALA A 433 87.42 -14.06 -18.72
C ALA A 433 86.01 -13.62 -18.27
N ASP A 434 85.71 -12.33 -18.40
CA ASP A 434 84.38 -11.77 -18.10
C ASP A 434 83.34 -12.31 -19.09
N PHE A 435 83.69 -12.42 -20.37
CA PHE A 435 82.83 -13.05 -21.38
C PHE A 435 82.51 -14.52 -21.03
N LYS A 436 83.50 -15.27 -20.53
CA LYS A 436 83.29 -16.65 -20.08
C LYS A 436 82.27 -16.75 -18.95
N ILE A 437 82.44 -15.92 -17.92
CA ILE A 437 81.51 -15.87 -16.77
C ILE A 437 80.11 -15.47 -17.24
N ALA A 438 80.01 -14.47 -18.12
CA ALA A 438 78.73 -14.00 -18.64
C ALA A 438 77.98 -15.09 -19.42
N LEU A 439 78.65 -15.85 -20.31
CA LEU A 439 77.99 -16.89 -21.10
C LEU A 439 77.55 -18.09 -20.26
N ASP A 440 78.33 -18.46 -19.24
CA ASP A 440 77.95 -19.47 -18.26
C ASP A 440 76.74 -19.01 -17.40
N GLN A 441 76.72 -17.73 -17.00
CA GLN A 441 75.61 -17.13 -16.25
C GLN A 441 74.31 -17.09 -17.06
N VAL A 442 74.38 -16.85 -18.38
CA VAL A 442 73.20 -16.93 -19.27
C VAL A 442 72.57 -18.32 -19.21
N GLY A 443 73.37 -19.40 -19.30
CA GLY A 443 72.87 -20.76 -19.18
C GLY A 443 72.21 -21.04 -17.81
N SER A 444 72.80 -20.51 -16.73
CA SER A 444 72.26 -20.66 -15.37
C SER A 444 70.94 -19.91 -15.18
N ASN A 445 70.86 -18.64 -15.59
CA ASN A 445 69.67 -17.82 -15.42
C ASN A 445 68.49 -18.34 -16.27
N VAL A 446 68.74 -18.77 -17.50
CA VAL A 446 67.72 -19.37 -18.36
C VAL A 446 67.24 -20.71 -17.78
N SER A 447 68.16 -21.54 -17.27
CA SER A 447 67.80 -22.79 -16.60
C SER A 447 66.87 -22.57 -15.40
N GLN A 448 67.19 -21.60 -14.54
CA GLN A 448 66.37 -21.24 -13.40
C GLN A 448 64.99 -20.72 -13.82
N ALA A 449 64.92 -19.84 -14.83
CA ALA A 449 63.66 -19.28 -15.32
C ALA A 449 62.73 -20.38 -15.88
N VAL A 450 63.26 -21.29 -16.68
CA VAL A 450 62.50 -22.42 -17.24
C VAL A 450 62.02 -23.37 -16.12
N SER A 451 62.84 -23.62 -15.10
CA SER A 451 62.43 -24.45 -13.95
C SER A 451 61.22 -23.85 -13.21
N ILE A 452 61.24 -22.54 -12.94
CA ILE A 452 60.13 -21.83 -12.30
C ILE A 452 58.86 -21.90 -13.15
N ILE A 453 58.98 -21.69 -14.47
CA ILE A 453 57.84 -21.79 -15.40
C ILE A 453 57.26 -23.22 -15.37
N ASN A 454 58.10 -24.26 -15.34
CA ASN A 454 57.63 -25.64 -15.28
C ASN A 454 56.85 -25.95 -13.98
N GLU A 455 57.34 -25.48 -12.82
CA GLU A 455 56.60 -25.57 -11.55
C GLU A 455 55.25 -24.84 -11.61
N GLN A 456 55.22 -23.63 -12.18
CA GLN A 456 53.99 -22.86 -12.34
C GLN A 456 52.98 -23.53 -13.26
N VAL A 457 53.43 -24.18 -14.35
CA VAL A 457 52.55 -24.93 -15.27
C VAL A 457 51.93 -26.16 -14.58
N VAL A 458 52.70 -26.87 -13.75
CA VAL A 458 52.18 -28.00 -12.95
C VAL A 458 51.13 -27.50 -11.95
N SER A 459 51.41 -26.39 -11.26
CA SER A 459 50.44 -25.76 -10.35
C SER A 459 49.16 -25.33 -11.08
N LEU A 460 49.29 -24.71 -12.26
CA LEU A 460 48.16 -24.28 -13.09
C LEU A 460 47.24 -25.45 -13.47
N ASN A 461 47.80 -26.59 -13.90
CA ASN A 461 47.01 -27.79 -14.23
C ASN A 461 46.22 -28.31 -13.03
N SER A 462 46.80 -28.28 -11.83
CA SER A 462 46.10 -28.63 -10.60
C SER A 462 44.92 -27.70 -10.33
N VAL A 463 45.12 -26.38 -10.42
CA VAL A 463 44.07 -25.36 -10.23
C VAL A 463 42.95 -25.51 -11.27
N VAL A 464 43.28 -25.79 -12.53
CA VAL A 464 42.29 -26.00 -13.59
C VAL A 464 41.44 -27.23 -13.31
N THR A 465 42.06 -28.34 -12.87
CA THR A 465 41.33 -29.57 -12.49
C THR A 465 40.36 -29.33 -11.35
N GLN A 466 40.81 -28.60 -10.31
CA GLN A 466 39.96 -28.23 -9.19
C GLN A 466 38.82 -27.28 -9.61
N THR A 467 39.12 -26.31 -10.48
CA THR A 467 38.13 -25.36 -11.01
C THR A 467 37.05 -26.09 -11.79
N HIS A 468 37.42 -27.09 -12.60
CA HIS A 468 36.46 -27.89 -13.35
C HIS A 468 35.51 -28.67 -12.43
N GLY A 469 36.04 -29.27 -11.34
CA GLY A 469 35.20 -29.89 -10.31
C GLY A 469 34.21 -28.91 -9.67
N SER A 470 34.69 -27.71 -9.30
CA SER A 470 33.81 -26.66 -8.74
C SER A 470 32.74 -26.18 -9.73
N ILE A 471 33.06 -26.04 -11.02
CA ILE A 471 32.07 -25.69 -12.07
C ILE A 471 30.98 -26.76 -12.16
N ASN A 472 31.35 -28.03 -12.13
CA ASN A 472 30.40 -29.13 -12.18
C ASN A 472 29.47 -29.16 -10.95
N ASP A 473 30.00 -28.92 -9.75
CA ASP A 473 29.20 -28.84 -8.52
C ASP A 473 28.21 -27.66 -8.56
N VAL A 474 28.65 -26.50 -9.08
CA VAL A 474 27.78 -25.33 -9.26
C VAL A 474 26.69 -25.63 -10.29
N SER A 475 27.02 -26.27 -11.42
CA SER A 475 26.05 -26.65 -12.46
C SER A 475 24.97 -27.61 -11.95
N GLN A 476 25.34 -28.59 -11.11
CA GLN A 476 24.34 -29.45 -10.46
C GLN A 476 23.47 -28.65 -9.48
N GLY A 477 24.07 -27.74 -8.71
CA GLY A 477 23.37 -26.86 -7.78
C GLY A 477 22.36 -25.94 -8.46
N THR A 478 22.72 -25.34 -9.61
CA THR A 478 21.82 -24.45 -10.37
C THR A 478 20.64 -25.20 -10.96
N ASN A 479 20.85 -26.41 -11.48
CA ASN A 479 19.77 -27.27 -11.98
C ASN A 479 18.80 -27.68 -10.86
N ALA A 480 19.32 -28.14 -9.72
CA ALA A 480 18.49 -28.47 -8.56
C ALA A 480 17.70 -27.26 -8.05
N LEU A 481 18.31 -26.06 -8.07
CA LEU A 481 17.65 -24.82 -7.65
C LEU A 481 16.52 -24.43 -8.61
N ALA A 482 16.69 -24.62 -9.92
CA ALA A 482 15.64 -24.40 -10.91
C ALA A 482 14.44 -25.32 -10.66
N ASP A 483 14.67 -26.62 -10.41
CA ASP A 483 13.62 -27.59 -10.11
C ASP A 483 12.86 -27.23 -8.81
N ILE A 484 13.59 -26.86 -7.76
CA ILE A 484 12.99 -26.43 -6.48
C ILE A 484 12.13 -25.18 -6.70
N ALA A 485 12.64 -24.17 -7.42
CA ALA A 485 11.90 -22.96 -7.71
C ALA A 485 10.60 -23.26 -8.48
N GLN A 486 10.64 -24.17 -9.46
CA GLN A 486 9.45 -24.58 -10.18
C GLN A 486 8.44 -25.33 -9.30
N ALA A 487 8.91 -26.21 -8.40
CA ALA A 487 8.06 -26.88 -7.43
C ALA A 487 7.41 -25.90 -6.43
N VAL A 488 8.16 -24.88 -5.97
CA VAL A 488 7.63 -23.80 -5.11
C VAL A 488 6.56 -23.01 -5.85
N SER A 489 6.76 -22.67 -7.12
CA SER A 489 5.75 -21.98 -7.93
C SER A 489 4.46 -22.80 -8.06
N LEU A 490 4.56 -24.10 -8.31
CA LEU A 490 3.40 -25.00 -8.39
C LEU A 490 2.67 -25.10 -7.04
N ASN A 491 3.41 -25.18 -5.94
CA ASN A 491 2.83 -25.21 -4.60
C ASN A 491 2.16 -23.88 -4.25
N ALA A 492 2.69 -22.75 -4.70
CA ALA A 492 2.06 -21.45 -4.55
C ALA A 492 0.73 -21.37 -5.33
N GLU A 493 0.67 -21.89 -6.56
CA GLU A 493 -0.60 -22.00 -7.30
C GLU A 493 -1.63 -22.87 -6.56
N ARG A 494 -1.22 -24.03 -6.04
CA ARG A 494 -2.11 -24.86 -5.20
C ARG A 494 -2.54 -24.16 -3.93
N GLY A 495 -1.64 -23.38 -3.31
CA GLY A 495 -1.94 -22.56 -2.14
C GLY A 495 -3.01 -21.52 -2.43
N LYS A 496 -2.97 -20.89 -3.61
CA LYS A 496 -3.98 -19.94 -4.07
C LYS A 496 -5.36 -20.59 -4.19
N ASP A 497 -5.44 -21.81 -4.75
CA ASP A 497 -6.70 -22.54 -4.83
C ASP A 497 -7.26 -22.87 -3.44
N GLY A 498 -6.38 -23.27 -2.50
CA GLY A 498 -6.75 -23.49 -1.10
C GLY A 498 -7.29 -22.22 -0.43
N ILE A 499 -6.64 -21.07 -0.65
CA ILE A 499 -7.10 -19.78 -0.15
C ILE A 499 -8.47 -19.41 -0.69
N ALA A 500 -8.73 -19.64 -1.98
CA ALA A 500 -10.04 -19.39 -2.57
C ALA A 500 -11.14 -20.24 -1.91
N GLN A 501 -10.85 -21.49 -1.56
CA GLN A 501 -11.77 -22.35 -0.80
C GLN A 501 -12.02 -21.83 0.61
N ILE A 502 -10.99 -21.36 1.31
CA ILE A 502 -11.16 -20.80 2.65
C ILE A 502 -11.99 -19.50 2.59
N LEU A 503 -11.72 -18.60 1.63
CA LEU A 503 -12.53 -17.39 1.43
C LEU A 503 -14.01 -17.74 1.21
N LYS A 504 -14.29 -18.77 0.41
CA LYS A 504 -15.66 -19.25 0.20
C LYS A 504 -16.29 -19.78 1.49
N ALA A 505 -15.53 -20.55 2.28
CA ALA A 505 -15.99 -21.03 3.57
C ALA A 505 -16.24 -19.89 4.58
N MET A 506 -15.43 -18.82 4.56
CA MET A 506 -15.63 -17.64 5.40
C MET A 506 -16.88 -16.85 5.00
N GLU A 507 -17.16 -16.73 3.71
CA GLU A 507 -18.41 -16.14 3.21
C GLU A 507 -19.63 -16.94 3.69
N ASP A 508 -19.59 -18.27 3.58
CA ASP A 508 -20.66 -19.13 4.06
C ASP A 508 -20.79 -19.05 5.60
N LEU A 509 -19.68 -18.88 6.33
CA LEU A 509 -19.69 -18.69 7.78
C LEU A 509 -20.29 -17.34 8.19
N ALA A 510 -20.03 -16.26 7.43
CA ALA A 510 -20.66 -14.95 7.63
C ALA A 510 -22.19 -15.02 7.50
N ILE A 511 -22.67 -15.74 6.48
CA ILE A 511 -24.11 -15.98 6.28
C ILE A 511 -24.69 -16.75 7.47
N ASN A 512 -24.02 -17.82 7.93
CA ASN A 512 -24.47 -18.60 9.08
C ASN A 512 -24.49 -17.79 10.39
N VAL A 513 -23.51 -16.93 10.63
CA VAL A 513 -23.49 -16.05 11.80
C VAL A 513 -24.68 -15.08 11.79
N THR A 514 -25.00 -14.54 10.62
CA THR A 514 -26.16 -13.66 10.43
C THR A 514 -27.47 -14.42 10.69
N ASP A 515 -27.59 -15.67 10.21
CA ASP A 515 -28.76 -16.52 10.44
C ASP A 515 -28.92 -16.88 11.94
N VAL A 516 -27.82 -17.20 12.63
CA VAL A 516 -27.84 -17.48 14.08
C VAL A 516 -28.29 -16.25 14.88
N SER A 517 -27.82 -15.06 14.52
CA SER A 517 -28.24 -13.80 15.15
C SER A 517 -29.74 -13.55 14.95
N ALA A 518 -30.24 -13.70 13.72
CA ALA A 518 -31.66 -13.54 13.40
C ALA A 518 -32.54 -14.54 14.16
N ARG A 519 -32.12 -15.80 14.25
CA ARG A 519 -32.84 -16.83 15.03
C ARG A 519 -32.84 -16.56 16.53
N ALA A 520 -31.74 -16.04 17.07
CA ALA A 520 -31.66 -15.67 18.48
C ALA A 520 -32.70 -14.58 18.82
N ASP A 521 -32.85 -13.59 17.93
CA ASP A 521 -33.85 -12.52 18.07
C ASP A 521 -35.29 -13.06 17.95
N GLU A 522 -35.54 -13.96 17.00
CA GLU A 522 -36.84 -14.64 16.84
C GLU A 522 -37.23 -15.44 18.09
N VAL A 523 -36.29 -16.20 18.68
CA VAL A 523 -36.52 -16.94 19.93
C VAL A 523 -36.78 -15.97 21.10
N ASN A 524 -36.15 -14.81 21.12
CA ASN A 524 -36.39 -13.78 22.13
C ASN A 524 -37.83 -13.23 22.04
N HIS A 525 -38.31 -12.95 20.83
CA HIS A 525 -39.69 -12.56 20.60
C HIS A 525 -40.68 -13.64 21.05
N LEU A 526 -40.43 -14.90 20.70
CA LEU A 526 -41.25 -16.03 21.15
C LEU A 526 -41.23 -16.19 22.68
N ALA A 527 -40.09 -15.95 23.32
CA ALA A 527 -39.97 -15.97 24.78
C ALA A 527 -40.85 -14.88 25.42
N ILE A 528 -40.86 -13.66 24.87
CA ILE A 528 -41.73 -12.57 25.35
C ILE A 528 -43.21 -12.94 25.21
N ASP A 529 -43.62 -13.45 24.05
CA ASP A 529 -45.02 -13.87 23.82
C ASP A 529 -45.45 -14.99 24.76
N THR A 530 -44.57 -15.98 24.97
CA THR A 530 -44.82 -17.10 25.89
C THR A 530 -44.88 -16.62 27.35
N SER A 531 -44.07 -15.63 27.73
CA SER A 531 -44.13 -14.99 29.05
C SER A 531 -45.48 -14.32 29.27
N HIS A 532 -45.96 -13.57 28.28
CA HIS A 532 -47.27 -12.92 28.34
C HIS A 532 -48.43 -13.93 28.43
N LEU A 533 -48.39 -15.01 27.63
CA LEU A 533 -49.37 -16.10 27.71
C LEU A 533 -49.35 -16.79 29.09
N SER A 534 -48.16 -17.03 29.65
CA SER A 534 -48.01 -17.64 30.97
C SER A 534 -48.52 -16.72 32.07
N SER A 535 -48.24 -15.42 32.00
CA SER A 535 -48.80 -14.40 32.91
C SER A 535 -50.32 -14.40 32.87
N LYS A 536 -50.91 -14.41 31.66
CA LYS A 536 -52.36 -14.51 31.49
C LYS A 536 -52.92 -15.83 32.05
N GLY A 537 -52.17 -16.92 31.91
CA GLY A 537 -52.48 -18.21 32.54
C GLY A 537 -52.52 -18.13 34.07
N THR A 538 -51.53 -17.45 34.67
CA THR A 538 -51.49 -17.17 36.11
C THR A 538 -52.72 -16.36 36.55
N ASP A 539 -53.09 -15.30 35.82
CA ASP A 539 -54.25 -14.47 36.15
C ASP A 539 -55.57 -15.27 36.11
N LEU A 540 -55.76 -16.09 35.07
CA LEU A 540 -56.94 -16.95 34.93
C LEU A 540 -57.02 -18.02 36.03
N ALA A 541 -55.90 -18.69 36.32
CA ALA A 541 -55.83 -19.68 37.39
C ALA A 541 -56.06 -19.04 38.77
N LYS A 542 -55.57 -17.81 38.99
CA LYS A 542 -55.81 -17.05 40.22
C LYS A 542 -57.27 -16.66 40.37
N GLY A 543 -57.92 -16.25 39.28
CA GLY A 543 -59.36 -16.00 39.25
C GLY A 543 -60.17 -17.24 39.61
N ALA A 544 -59.79 -18.41 39.09
CA ALA A 544 -60.43 -19.68 39.45
C ALA A 544 -60.17 -20.08 40.91
N GLU A 545 -58.98 -19.82 41.46
CA GLU A 545 -58.64 -20.09 42.86
C GLU A 545 -59.53 -19.27 43.81
N ASN A 546 -59.67 -17.97 43.53
CA ASN A 546 -60.59 -17.10 44.28
C ASN A 546 -62.04 -17.59 44.19
N GLY A 547 -62.47 -18.05 43.01
CA GLY A 547 -63.80 -18.65 42.83
C GLY A 547 -64.01 -19.92 43.68
N MET A 548 -62.98 -20.75 43.83
CA MET A 548 -63.03 -21.92 44.72
C MET A 548 -63.09 -21.53 46.20
N GLU A 549 -62.41 -20.44 46.61
CA GLU A 549 -62.54 -19.89 47.96
C GLU A 549 -63.98 -19.39 48.23
N GLU A 550 -64.60 -18.69 47.28
CA GLU A 550 -66.01 -18.26 47.39
C GLU A 550 -66.98 -19.45 47.49
N ILE A 551 -66.79 -20.47 46.65
CA ILE A 551 -67.59 -21.70 46.71
C ILE A 551 -67.40 -22.41 48.05
N THR A 552 -66.17 -22.44 48.59
CA THR A 552 -65.88 -23.00 49.91
C THR A 552 -66.69 -22.29 50.99
N HIS A 553 -66.70 -20.95 50.97
CA HIS A 553 -67.49 -20.16 51.92
C HIS A 553 -69.00 -20.41 51.78
N SER A 554 -69.51 -20.45 50.54
CA SER A 554 -70.92 -20.74 50.27
C SER A 554 -71.33 -22.15 50.73
N THR A 555 -70.46 -23.14 50.52
CA THR A 555 -70.71 -24.52 50.96
C THR A 555 -70.77 -24.62 52.48
N ASP A 556 -69.86 -23.94 53.20
CA ASP A 556 -69.87 -23.87 54.67
C ASP A 556 -71.17 -23.23 55.21
N GLN A 557 -71.69 -22.20 54.52
CA GLN A 557 -72.98 -21.60 54.86
C GLN A 557 -74.15 -22.58 54.63
N VAL A 558 -74.15 -23.33 53.52
CA VAL A 558 -75.18 -24.34 53.26
C VAL A 558 -75.15 -25.45 54.32
N VAL A 559 -73.96 -25.93 54.72
CA VAL A 559 -73.83 -26.94 55.79
C VAL A 559 -74.43 -26.45 57.11
N LYS A 560 -74.25 -25.16 57.46
CA LYS A 560 -74.87 -24.55 58.65
C LYS A 560 -76.39 -24.53 58.57
N ILE A 561 -76.95 -24.08 57.45
CA ILE A 561 -78.41 -24.04 57.23
C ILE A 561 -79.00 -25.45 57.31
N VAL A 562 -78.34 -26.45 56.72
CA VAL A 562 -78.77 -27.85 56.77
C VAL A 562 -78.78 -28.37 58.22
N HIS A 563 -77.78 -28.03 59.02
CA HIS A 563 -77.74 -28.38 60.45
C HIS A 563 -78.87 -27.70 61.25
N GLU A 564 -79.14 -26.41 61.00
CA GLU A 564 -80.24 -25.69 61.63
C GLU A 564 -81.59 -26.36 61.32
N ILE A 565 -81.83 -26.74 60.04
CA ILE A 565 -83.02 -27.49 59.63
C ILE A 565 -83.10 -28.84 60.34
N MET A 566 -82.00 -29.58 60.49
CA MET A 566 -82.00 -30.85 61.24
C MET A 566 -82.45 -30.65 62.70
N ASP A 567 -82.02 -29.58 63.35
CA ASP A 567 -82.37 -29.28 64.73
C ASP A 567 -83.82 -28.78 64.88
N GLU A 568 -84.33 -27.99 63.93
CA GLU A 568 -85.75 -27.65 63.86
C GLU A 568 -86.62 -28.89 63.67
N MET A 569 -86.24 -29.82 62.78
CA MET A 569 -86.96 -31.07 62.56
C MET A 569 -87.00 -31.95 63.82
N LYS A 570 -85.92 -32.01 64.60
CA LYS A 570 -85.93 -32.69 65.92
C LYS A 570 -86.93 -32.04 66.88
N THR A 571 -87.03 -30.71 66.85
CA THR A 571 -87.97 -29.96 67.69
C THR A 571 -89.42 -30.23 67.28
N ILE A 572 -89.71 -30.23 65.98
CA ILE A 572 -91.04 -30.59 65.45
C ILE A 572 -91.41 -32.03 65.83
N SER A 573 -90.47 -32.98 65.70
CA SER A 573 -90.70 -34.38 66.12
C SER A 573 -91.07 -34.51 67.61
N LYS A 574 -90.46 -33.71 68.49
CA LYS A 574 -90.86 -33.65 69.91
C LYS A 574 -92.29 -33.12 70.09
N ILE A 575 -92.66 -32.07 69.34
CA ILE A 575 -94.01 -31.48 69.39
C ILE A 575 -95.05 -32.49 68.89
N THR A 576 -94.80 -33.17 67.77
CA THR A 576 -95.74 -34.16 67.22
C THR A 576 -95.95 -35.34 68.18
N LYS A 577 -94.90 -35.74 68.90
CA LYS A 577 -95.01 -36.74 69.97
C LYS A 577 -95.90 -36.28 71.11
N VAL A 578 -95.74 -35.03 71.58
CA VAL A 578 -96.62 -34.44 72.60
C VAL A 578 -98.07 -34.37 72.11
N ILE A 579 -98.31 -34.01 70.84
CA ILE A 579 -99.67 -33.98 70.25
C ILE A 579 -100.27 -35.39 70.23
N SER A 580 -99.49 -36.41 69.83
CA SER A 580 -99.91 -37.81 69.87
C SER A 580 -100.26 -38.28 71.29
N ASP A 581 -99.44 -37.90 72.28
CA ASP A 581 -99.68 -38.21 73.69
C ASP A 581 -100.96 -37.52 74.22
N ILE A 582 -101.16 -36.23 73.89
CA ILE A 582 -102.38 -35.49 74.21
C ILE A 582 -103.59 -36.17 73.57
N ALA A 583 -103.52 -36.51 72.28
CA ALA A 583 -104.60 -37.18 71.57
C ALA A 583 -104.94 -38.55 72.19
N SER A 584 -103.93 -39.30 72.66
CA SER A 584 -104.13 -40.55 73.40
C SER A 584 -104.82 -40.32 74.75
N GLN A 585 -104.41 -39.29 75.49
CA GLN A 585 -105.07 -38.88 76.74
C GLN A 585 -106.51 -38.40 76.51
N THR A 586 -106.76 -37.59 75.47
CA THR A 586 -108.10 -37.11 75.10
C THR A 586 -109.00 -38.29 74.69
N ASN A 587 -108.48 -39.28 73.97
CA ASN A 587 -109.20 -40.51 73.65
C ASN A 587 -109.59 -41.31 74.90
N LEU A 588 -108.70 -41.39 75.91
CA LEU A 588 -109.00 -42.04 77.19
C LEU A 588 -110.02 -41.25 78.03
N LEU A 589 -109.91 -39.92 78.08
CA LEU A 589 -110.88 -39.04 78.75
C LEU A 589 -112.26 -39.12 78.09
N ALA A 590 -112.30 -39.10 76.76
CA ALA A 590 -113.52 -39.25 75.97
C ALA A 590 -114.14 -40.65 76.15
N LEU A 591 -113.32 -41.69 76.25
CA LEU A 591 -113.79 -43.04 76.59
C LEU A 591 -114.42 -43.09 77.99
N ASN A 592 -113.76 -42.50 78.99
CA ASN A 592 -114.30 -42.42 80.35
C ASN A 592 -115.60 -41.61 80.40
N ALA A 593 -115.66 -40.48 79.69
CA ALA A 593 -116.87 -39.67 79.55
C ALA A 593 -118.01 -40.42 78.83
N ALA A 594 -117.70 -41.20 77.80
CA ALA A 594 -118.68 -42.04 77.11
C ALA A 594 -119.22 -43.17 78.00
N ILE A 595 -118.36 -43.77 78.84
CA ILE A 595 -118.77 -44.78 79.83
C ILE A 595 -119.68 -44.16 80.89
N GLU A 596 -119.32 -43.01 81.45
CA GLU A 596 -120.12 -42.36 82.49
C GLU A 596 -121.44 -41.79 81.94
N ALA A 597 -121.43 -41.31 80.69
CA ALA A 597 -122.65 -40.92 79.97
C ALA A 597 -123.58 -42.12 79.68
N ALA A 598 -123.03 -43.31 79.37
CA ALA A 598 -123.80 -44.54 79.25
C ALA A 598 -124.37 -45.00 80.61
N ARG A 599 -123.66 -44.71 81.70
CA ARG A 599 -124.05 -45.02 83.08
C ARG A 599 -125.22 -44.17 83.60
N ALA A 600 -125.35 -42.94 83.10
CA ALA A 600 -126.42 -41.99 83.44
C ALA A 600 -127.78 -42.24 82.71
N GLY A 601 -127.88 -43.27 81.87
CA GLY A 601 -129.14 -43.65 81.20
C GLY A 601 -129.68 -42.60 80.22
N GLU A 602 -131.01 -42.41 80.17
CA GLU A 602 -131.69 -41.48 79.24
C GLU A 602 -131.20 -40.03 79.37
N ALA A 603 -130.73 -39.59 80.55
CA ALA A 603 -130.23 -38.23 80.78
C ALA A 603 -128.81 -37.98 80.21
N GLY A 604 -128.02 -39.04 79.99
CA GLY A 604 -126.64 -38.96 79.49
C GLY A 604 -126.50 -39.06 77.97
N ARG A 605 -127.61 -39.28 77.24
CA ARG A 605 -127.61 -39.62 75.80
C ARG A 605 -126.96 -38.55 74.91
N GLY A 606 -127.16 -37.27 75.21
CA GLY A 606 -126.50 -36.15 74.52
C GLY A 606 -125.00 -36.08 74.81
N PHE A 607 -124.58 -36.34 76.05
CA PHE A 607 -123.17 -36.37 76.44
C PHE A 607 -122.42 -37.57 75.83
N ALA A 608 -123.09 -38.72 75.67
CA ALA A 608 -122.50 -39.90 75.04
C ALA A 608 -122.16 -39.67 73.55
N VAL A 609 -123.01 -38.94 72.82
CA VAL A 609 -122.75 -38.56 71.42
C VAL A 609 -121.54 -37.63 71.34
N VAL A 610 -121.48 -36.58 72.17
CA VAL A 610 -120.34 -35.66 72.22
C VAL A 610 -119.04 -36.39 72.61
N ALA A 611 -119.10 -37.31 73.58
CA ALA A 611 -117.94 -38.10 73.99
C ALA A 611 -117.46 -39.06 72.88
N SER A 612 -118.37 -39.67 72.12
CA SER A 612 -118.03 -40.49 70.94
C SER A 612 -117.38 -39.65 69.84
N GLU A 613 -117.87 -38.44 69.61
CA GLU A 613 -117.32 -37.51 68.62
C GLU A 613 -115.91 -37.06 69.03
N VAL A 614 -115.71 -36.64 70.29
CA VAL A 614 -114.39 -36.27 70.83
C VAL A 614 -113.42 -37.45 70.77
N LYS A 615 -113.88 -38.68 71.03
CA LYS A 615 -113.07 -39.89 70.88
C LYS A 615 -112.62 -40.10 69.44
N SER A 616 -113.53 -39.91 68.47
CA SER A 616 -113.22 -40.01 67.04
C SER A 616 -112.20 -38.96 66.61
N LEU A 617 -112.40 -37.69 66.98
CA LEU A 617 -111.45 -36.60 66.70
C LEU A 617 -110.09 -36.85 67.36
N ALA A 618 -110.07 -37.43 68.56
CA ALA A 618 -108.83 -37.77 69.25
C ALA A 618 -108.07 -38.90 68.55
N LEU A 619 -108.75 -39.93 68.05
CA LEU A 619 -108.14 -40.99 67.22
C LEU A 619 -107.61 -40.42 65.91
N GLU A 620 -108.36 -39.54 65.25
CA GLU A 620 -107.97 -38.87 64.00
C GLU A 620 -106.77 -37.92 64.21
N SER A 621 -106.74 -37.19 65.32
CA SER A 621 -105.61 -36.32 65.71
C SER A 621 -104.35 -37.14 66.01
N ARG A 622 -104.49 -38.29 66.68
CA ARG A 622 -103.38 -39.22 66.91
C ARG A 622 -102.83 -39.77 65.59
N GLN A 623 -103.71 -40.23 64.70
CA GLN A 623 -103.31 -40.73 63.38
C GLN A 623 -102.61 -39.64 62.56
N SER A 624 -103.10 -38.40 62.61
CA SER A 624 -102.47 -37.27 61.94
C SER A 624 -101.08 -36.97 62.52
N ALA A 625 -100.93 -37.00 63.85
CA ALA A 625 -99.64 -36.82 64.50
C ALA A 625 -98.63 -37.93 64.17
N GLU A 626 -99.07 -39.19 64.05
CA GLU A 626 -98.26 -40.31 63.56
C GLU A 626 -97.82 -40.11 62.10
N ASN A 627 -98.74 -39.70 61.22
CA ASN A 627 -98.43 -39.39 59.82
C ASN A 627 -97.39 -38.25 59.70
N ILE A 628 -97.53 -37.18 60.49
CA ILE A 628 -96.55 -36.08 60.52
C ILE A 628 -95.21 -36.59 61.04
N THR A 629 -95.21 -37.42 62.08
CA THR A 629 -93.97 -38.01 62.62
C THR A 629 -93.22 -38.81 61.54
N GLY A 630 -93.93 -39.64 60.75
CA GLY A 630 -93.31 -40.34 59.62
C GLY A 630 -92.77 -39.41 58.52
N MET A 631 -93.45 -38.29 58.23
CA MET A 631 -92.93 -37.28 57.32
C MET A 631 -91.67 -36.59 57.86
N ILE A 632 -91.63 -36.28 59.15
CA ILE A 632 -90.47 -35.66 59.81
C ILE A 632 -89.27 -36.62 59.84
N GLU A 633 -89.49 -37.91 60.14
CA GLU A 633 -88.44 -38.93 60.04
C GLU A 633 -87.89 -39.05 58.62
N SER A 634 -88.76 -39.00 57.60
CA SER A 634 -88.31 -38.98 56.21
C SER A 634 -87.55 -37.71 55.84
N LEU A 635 -87.95 -36.55 56.35
CA LEU A 635 -87.24 -35.29 56.13
C LEU A 635 -85.87 -35.30 56.81
N GLN A 636 -85.78 -35.78 58.06
CA GLN A 636 -84.50 -35.94 58.76
C GLN A 636 -83.53 -36.80 57.96
N LYS A 637 -83.95 -37.97 57.46
CA LYS A 637 -83.10 -38.82 56.59
C LYS A 637 -82.63 -38.10 55.33
N LYS A 638 -83.50 -37.32 54.68
CA LYS A 638 -83.13 -36.55 53.48
C LYS A 638 -82.16 -35.41 53.80
N THR A 639 -82.35 -34.72 54.92
CA THR A 639 -81.46 -33.64 55.37
C THR A 639 -80.09 -34.18 55.80
N GLU A 640 -80.05 -35.36 56.42
CA GLU A 640 -78.81 -36.05 56.78
C GLU A 640 -78.02 -36.48 55.52
N LEU A 641 -78.71 -37.01 54.50
CA LEU A 641 -78.11 -37.29 53.18
C LEU A 641 -77.59 -36.00 52.50
N ALA A 642 -78.37 -34.92 52.57
CA ALA A 642 -77.95 -33.62 52.02
C ALA A 642 -76.70 -33.08 52.73
N SER A 643 -76.63 -33.18 54.05
CA SER A 643 -75.47 -32.80 54.86
C SER A 643 -74.23 -33.57 54.44
N SER A 644 -74.32 -34.91 54.36
CA SER A 644 -73.21 -35.76 53.93
C SER A 644 -72.74 -35.44 52.49
N THR A 645 -73.67 -35.11 51.59
CA THR A 645 -73.33 -34.70 50.22
C THR A 645 -72.62 -33.34 50.19
N MET A 646 -73.00 -32.42 51.08
CA MET A 646 -72.34 -31.11 51.21
C MET A 646 -70.94 -31.23 51.81
N ASP A 647 -70.73 -32.09 52.81
CA ASP A 647 -69.40 -32.39 53.32
C ASP A 647 -68.48 -32.92 52.21
N GLN A 648 -68.98 -33.85 51.39
CA GLN A 648 -68.24 -34.37 50.24
C GLN A 648 -67.96 -33.29 49.18
N SER A 649 -68.89 -32.35 49.00
CA SER A 649 -68.72 -31.20 48.09
C SER A 649 -67.64 -30.25 48.60
N ALA A 650 -67.62 -29.96 49.90
CA ALA A 650 -66.60 -29.12 50.53
C ALA A 650 -65.19 -29.71 50.32
N VAL A 651 -65.03 -31.03 50.53
CA VAL A 651 -63.76 -31.74 50.27
C VAL A 651 -63.35 -31.62 48.79
N SER A 652 -64.30 -31.76 47.86
CA SER A 652 -64.03 -31.69 46.42
C SER A 652 -63.59 -30.28 45.98
N VAL A 653 -64.24 -29.24 46.51
CA VAL A 653 -63.89 -27.83 46.24
C VAL A 653 -62.51 -27.50 46.80
N GLN A 654 -62.21 -27.94 48.02
CA GLN A 654 -60.88 -27.76 48.62
C GLN A 654 -59.78 -28.46 47.81
N SER A 655 -60.05 -29.66 47.31
CA SER A 655 -59.14 -30.36 46.40
C SER A 655 -58.94 -29.60 45.08
N GLY A 656 -60.01 -29.00 44.54
CA GLY A 656 -59.95 -28.14 43.35
C GLY A 656 -59.10 -26.90 43.58
N GLY A 657 -59.25 -26.23 44.72
CA GLY A 657 -58.42 -25.10 45.13
C GLY A 657 -56.94 -25.46 45.23
N LYS A 658 -56.61 -26.61 45.84
CA LYS A 658 -55.22 -27.09 45.90
C LYS A 658 -54.62 -27.35 44.52
N ALA A 659 -55.38 -27.97 43.60
CA ALA A 659 -54.92 -28.20 42.23
C ALA A 659 -54.64 -26.89 41.47
N LEU A 660 -55.44 -25.85 41.69
CA LEU A 660 -55.21 -24.52 41.12
C LEU A 660 -53.96 -23.85 41.70
N SER A 661 -53.73 -23.99 43.01
CA SER A 661 -52.51 -23.50 43.66
C SER A 661 -51.24 -24.16 43.09
N GLU A 662 -51.27 -25.48 42.85
CA GLU A 662 -50.18 -26.19 42.17
C GLU A 662 -50.01 -25.71 40.72
N THR A 663 -51.11 -25.44 40.00
CA THR A 663 -51.08 -24.90 38.64
C THR A 663 -50.43 -23.52 38.57
N LEU A 664 -50.74 -22.63 39.52
CA LEU A 664 -50.11 -21.31 39.65
C LEU A 664 -48.60 -21.40 39.86
N LYS A 665 -48.14 -22.38 40.66
CA LYS A 665 -46.72 -22.62 40.85
C LYS A 665 -46.01 -23.00 39.55
N VAL A 666 -46.62 -23.88 38.75
CA VAL A 666 -46.08 -24.30 37.45
C VAL A 666 -45.97 -23.10 36.49
N PHE A 667 -46.98 -22.24 36.42
CA PHE A 667 -46.89 -21.04 35.56
C PHE A 667 -45.76 -20.10 35.98
N ASN A 668 -45.54 -19.91 37.28
CA ASN A 668 -44.41 -19.10 37.77
C ASN A 668 -43.05 -19.73 37.44
N GLU A 669 -42.92 -21.05 37.53
CA GLU A 669 -41.71 -21.77 37.10
C GLU A 669 -41.46 -21.64 35.59
N ILE A 670 -42.52 -21.65 34.78
CA ILE A 670 -42.45 -21.39 33.34
C ILE A 670 -41.94 -19.97 33.06
N ILE A 671 -42.48 -18.95 33.74
CA ILE A 671 -42.01 -17.55 33.60
C ILE A 671 -40.52 -17.44 33.93
N GLY A 672 -40.05 -18.06 35.01
CA GLY A 672 -38.62 -18.08 35.36
C GLY A 672 -37.75 -18.79 34.32
N SER A 673 -38.23 -19.90 33.77
CA SER A 673 -37.55 -20.63 32.70
C SER A 673 -37.45 -19.80 31.41
N ILE A 674 -38.52 -19.10 31.05
CA ILE A 674 -38.56 -18.19 29.90
C ILE A 674 -37.60 -17.01 30.06
N SER A 675 -37.53 -16.42 31.26
CA SER A 675 -36.55 -15.36 31.56
C SER A 675 -35.11 -15.86 31.35
N THR A 676 -34.82 -17.10 31.75
CA THR A 676 -33.50 -17.71 31.54
C THR A 676 -33.22 -17.98 30.06
N ILE A 677 -34.24 -18.37 29.28
CA ILE A 677 -34.10 -18.54 27.82
C ILE A 677 -33.75 -17.21 27.16
N SER A 678 -34.44 -16.13 27.53
CA SER A 678 -34.20 -14.80 26.97
C SER A 678 -32.78 -14.30 27.28
N GLU A 679 -32.32 -14.48 28.52
CA GLU A 679 -30.94 -14.15 28.91
C GLU A 679 -29.90 -14.95 28.10
N ARG A 680 -30.14 -16.25 27.88
CA ARG A 680 -29.25 -17.07 27.05
C ARG A 680 -29.27 -16.68 25.58
N MET A 681 -30.41 -16.29 25.02
CA MET A 681 -30.49 -15.83 23.63
C MET A 681 -29.75 -14.51 23.43
N ASP A 682 -29.83 -13.59 24.39
CA ASP A 682 -29.04 -12.35 24.38
C ASP A 682 -27.52 -12.65 24.39
N GLN A 683 -27.09 -13.65 25.15
CA GLN A 683 -25.70 -14.12 25.13
C GLN A 683 -25.30 -14.75 23.79
N VAL A 684 -26.19 -15.53 23.15
CA VAL A 684 -25.97 -16.10 21.81
C VAL A 684 -25.85 -15.00 20.77
N ALA A 685 -26.72 -13.98 20.81
CA ALA A 685 -26.67 -12.83 19.91
C ALA A 685 -25.33 -12.09 20.01
N ARG A 686 -24.85 -11.80 21.24
CA ARG A 686 -23.53 -11.19 21.46
C ARG A 686 -22.38 -12.06 20.96
N SER A 687 -22.46 -13.38 21.14
CA SER A 687 -21.46 -14.31 20.62
C SER A 687 -21.45 -14.34 19.08
N ALA A 688 -22.62 -14.22 18.45
CA ALA A 688 -22.74 -14.10 17.00
C ALA A 688 -22.10 -12.80 16.49
N GLU A 689 -22.32 -11.66 17.17
CA GLU A 689 -21.63 -10.40 16.84
C GLU A 689 -20.10 -10.51 16.96
N GLN A 690 -19.60 -11.19 18.01
CA GLN A 690 -18.17 -11.45 18.16
C GLN A 690 -17.63 -12.37 17.05
N GLN A 691 -18.39 -13.39 16.65
CA GLN A 691 -18.02 -14.25 15.53
C GLN A 691 -18.00 -13.49 14.21
N ALA A 692 -18.91 -12.54 13.98
CA ALA A 692 -18.91 -11.70 12.79
C ALA A 692 -17.61 -10.88 12.69
N ALA A 693 -17.17 -10.26 13.79
CA ALA A 693 -15.90 -9.55 13.84
C ALA A 693 -14.69 -10.48 13.56
N ALA A 694 -14.68 -11.67 14.15
CA ALA A 694 -13.64 -12.67 13.90
C ALA A 694 -13.62 -13.14 12.43
N VAL A 695 -14.78 -13.25 11.79
CA VAL A 695 -14.90 -13.59 10.37
C VAL A 695 -14.28 -12.51 9.48
N GLU A 696 -14.54 -11.24 9.77
CA GLU A 696 -13.93 -10.12 9.04
C GLU A 696 -12.39 -10.12 9.21
N GLU A 697 -11.89 -10.33 10.43
CA GLU A 697 -10.45 -10.37 10.73
C GLU A 697 -9.74 -11.55 10.05
N ILE A 698 -10.34 -12.75 10.07
CA ILE A 698 -9.81 -13.93 9.37
C ILE A 698 -9.83 -13.68 7.85
N THR A 699 -10.89 -13.08 7.31
CA THR A 699 -10.98 -12.75 5.89
C THR A 699 -9.87 -11.78 5.47
N ALA A 700 -9.61 -10.75 6.27
CA ALA A 700 -8.49 -9.82 6.05
C ALA A 700 -7.14 -10.56 6.10
N SER A 701 -6.92 -11.40 7.11
CA SER A 701 -5.70 -12.20 7.25
C SER A 701 -5.47 -13.14 6.06
N ILE A 702 -6.53 -13.77 5.53
CA ILE A 702 -6.43 -14.64 4.36
C ILE A 702 -6.08 -13.85 3.10
N ASN A 703 -6.57 -12.62 2.96
CA ASN A 703 -6.18 -11.75 1.84
C ASN A 703 -4.69 -11.38 1.90
N GLU A 704 -4.13 -11.12 3.08
CA GLU A 704 -2.68 -10.93 3.24
C GLU A 704 -1.89 -12.19 2.88
N VAL A 705 -2.35 -13.37 3.32
CA VAL A 705 -1.74 -14.65 2.94
C VAL A 705 -1.82 -14.87 1.42
N ASN A 706 -2.91 -14.46 0.76
CA ASN A 706 -3.05 -14.53 -0.69
C ASN A 706 -1.99 -13.68 -1.40
N GLU A 707 -1.77 -12.45 -0.93
CA GLU A 707 -0.73 -11.58 -1.49
C GLU A 707 0.67 -12.18 -1.28
N MET A 708 0.93 -12.76 -0.10
CA MET A 708 2.19 -13.45 0.19
C MET A 708 2.42 -14.66 -0.73
N VAL A 709 1.38 -15.45 -1.01
CA VAL A 709 1.46 -16.59 -1.95
C VAL A 709 1.71 -16.11 -3.38
N MET A 710 1.07 -15.01 -3.82
CA MET A 710 1.33 -14.42 -5.14
C MET A 710 2.78 -13.91 -5.26
N ASN A 711 3.30 -13.26 -4.21
CA ASN A 711 4.69 -12.82 -4.16
C ASN A 711 5.66 -14.02 -4.18
N THR A 712 5.38 -15.07 -3.41
CA THR A 712 6.17 -16.31 -3.39
C THR A 712 6.23 -16.95 -4.79
N SER A 713 5.12 -17.01 -5.51
CA SER A 713 5.09 -17.51 -6.90
C SER A 713 5.96 -16.65 -7.83
N LYS A 714 5.88 -15.32 -7.72
CA LYS A 714 6.69 -14.40 -8.53
C LYS A 714 8.19 -14.52 -8.22
N GLU A 715 8.56 -14.65 -6.95
CA GLU A 715 9.94 -14.87 -6.52
C GLU A 715 10.47 -16.21 -7.00
N ALA A 716 9.66 -17.26 -6.94
CA ALA A 716 10.02 -18.57 -7.46
C ALA A 716 10.28 -18.55 -8.98
N VAL A 717 9.44 -17.87 -9.77
CA VAL A 717 9.68 -17.67 -11.22
C VAL A 717 10.99 -16.91 -11.46
N SER A 718 11.26 -15.88 -10.66
CA SER A 718 12.50 -15.09 -10.77
C SER A 718 13.74 -15.92 -10.40
N ALA A 719 13.64 -16.76 -9.36
CA ALA A 719 14.70 -17.67 -8.95
C ALA A 719 14.99 -18.73 -10.03
N ALA A 720 13.95 -19.29 -10.66
CA ALA A 720 14.11 -20.24 -11.77
C ALA A 720 14.84 -19.58 -12.96
N ALA A 721 14.48 -18.35 -13.32
CA ALA A 721 15.14 -17.60 -14.38
C ALA A 721 16.62 -17.29 -14.04
N ALA A 722 16.91 -16.90 -12.80
CA ALA A 722 18.27 -16.68 -12.33
C ALA A 722 19.12 -17.97 -12.37
N SER A 723 18.55 -19.11 -11.96
CA SER A 723 19.19 -20.43 -12.05
C SER A 723 19.51 -20.81 -13.50
N GLN A 724 18.60 -20.55 -14.45
CA GLN A 724 18.84 -20.79 -15.87
C GLN A 724 19.96 -19.90 -16.43
N GLN A 725 20.03 -18.63 -16.03
CA GLN A 725 21.14 -17.75 -16.41
C GLN A 725 22.47 -18.22 -15.80
N ALA A 726 22.47 -18.67 -14.54
CA ALA A 726 23.64 -19.22 -13.88
C ALA A 726 24.12 -20.52 -14.55
N ALA A 727 23.21 -21.37 -15.02
CA ALA A 727 23.53 -22.56 -15.83
C ALA A 727 24.24 -22.17 -17.14
N ALA A 728 23.72 -21.19 -17.88
CA ALA A 728 24.37 -20.69 -19.09
C ALA A 728 25.77 -20.09 -18.81
N ALA A 729 25.94 -19.39 -17.68
CA ALA A 729 27.24 -18.87 -17.28
C ALA A 729 28.24 -19.99 -16.88
N THR A 730 27.76 -21.09 -16.28
CA THR A 730 28.59 -22.25 -15.95
C THR A 730 29.03 -23.02 -17.19
N ASP A 731 28.16 -23.12 -18.21
CA ASP A 731 28.54 -23.66 -19.52
C ASP A 731 29.67 -22.83 -20.14
N GLN A 732 29.55 -21.50 -20.13
CA GLN A 732 30.61 -20.62 -20.65
C GLN A 732 31.92 -20.74 -19.85
N LEU A 733 31.86 -20.89 -18.51
CA LEU A 733 33.05 -21.14 -17.69
C LEU A 733 33.70 -22.48 -18.00
N THR A 734 32.91 -23.49 -18.35
CA THR A 734 33.42 -24.80 -18.80
C THR A 734 34.27 -24.62 -20.06
N ASP A 735 33.75 -23.92 -21.07
CA ASP A 735 34.50 -23.63 -22.31
C ASP A 735 35.82 -22.87 -22.03
N GLN A 736 35.79 -21.88 -21.14
CA GLN A 736 36.99 -21.14 -20.75
C GLN A 736 38.00 -22.01 -20.00
N SER A 737 37.52 -22.90 -19.12
CA SER A 737 38.36 -23.83 -18.39
C SER A 737 39.07 -24.81 -19.33
N GLU A 738 38.36 -25.35 -20.32
CA GLU A 738 38.94 -26.19 -21.38
C GLU A 738 39.99 -25.45 -22.21
N LEU A 739 39.74 -24.18 -22.55
CA LEU A 739 40.71 -23.35 -23.25
C LEU A 739 41.99 -23.17 -22.43
N VAL A 740 41.88 -22.81 -21.15
CA VAL A 740 43.05 -22.65 -20.26
C VAL A 740 43.80 -23.98 -20.11
N PHE A 741 43.08 -25.10 -19.97
CA PHE A 741 43.68 -26.43 -19.93
C PHE A 741 44.49 -26.74 -21.19
N SER A 742 43.97 -26.41 -22.36
CA SER A 742 44.66 -26.60 -23.64
C SER A 742 45.95 -25.76 -23.74
N VAL A 743 45.90 -24.51 -23.25
CA VAL A 743 47.07 -23.61 -23.23
C VAL A 743 48.12 -24.10 -22.26
N ALA A 744 47.73 -24.54 -21.06
CA ALA A 744 48.63 -25.10 -20.06
C ALA A 744 49.32 -26.37 -20.57
N THR A 745 48.57 -27.25 -21.26
CA THR A 745 49.11 -28.47 -21.88
C THR A 745 50.13 -28.15 -22.99
N ARG A 746 49.83 -27.16 -23.84
CA ARG A 746 50.76 -26.72 -24.89
C ARG A 746 52.03 -26.10 -24.31
N LEU A 747 51.90 -25.26 -23.28
CA LEU A 747 53.04 -24.68 -22.56
C LEU A 747 53.90 -25.77 -21.92
N HIS A 748 53.28 -26.78 -21.29
CA HIS A 748 53.99 -27.92 -20.73
C HIS A 748 54.82 -28.65 -21.80
N SER A 749 54.23 -28.91 -22.97
CA SER A 749 54.93 -29.56 -24.08
C SER A 749 56.10 -28.73 -24.64
N GLU A 750 55.97 -27.41 -24.70
CA GLU A 750 57.07 -26.53 -25.14
C GLU A 750 58.19 -26.48 -24.11
N MET A 751 57.86 -26.47 -22.81
CA MET A 751 58.88 -26.48 -21.74
C MET A 751 59.69 -27.78 -21.71
N GLN A 752 59.12 -28.92 -22.13
CA GLN A 752 59.86 -30.19 -22.23
C GLN A 752 60.97 -30.20 -23.29
N LYS A 753 61.00 -29.24 -24.23
CA LYS A 753 62.08 -29.14 -25.22
C LYS A 753 63.38 -28.59 -24.63
N PHE A 754 63.30 -27.91 -23.48
CA PHE A 754 64.46 -27.30 -22.83
C PHE A 754 65.19 -28.32 -21.95
N THR A 755 66.50 -28.45 -22.16
CA THR A 755 67.39 -29.16 -21.24
C THR A 755 68.08 -28.15 -20.35
N VAL A 756 67.73 -28.18 -19.07
CA VAL A 756 68.21 -27.26 -18.05
C VAL A 756 68.94 -28.04 -16.95
N SER A 757 69.91 -27.39 -16.30
CA SER A 757 70.77 -28.00 -15.27
C SER A 757 70.09 -28.16 -13.93
#